data_AF-A0A1Y4QUM8-F1
#
_entry.id   AF-A0A1Y4QUM8-F1
#
_cell.length_a   1.000
_cell.length_b   1.000
_cell.length_c   1.000
_cell.angle_alpha   90.00
_cell.angle_beta   90.00
_cell.angle_gamma   90.00
#
_symmetry.space_group_name_H-M   'P 1'
#
loop_
_entity.id
_entity.type
_entity.pdbx_description
1 polymer ?
#
loop_
_entity_poly.entity_id
_entity_poly.type
_entity_poly.pdbx_seq_one_letter_code
_entity_poly.pdbx_strand_id
1 'polypeptide(L)'
;MKKGLIIVGLTLIFSLMFSITPIRAIESQDENLKVDYIVEKVSEQKAQIKIKVTNVSGTVLSNVQLNNEIPDDFNIDDSSNITIATLGVNESKEYELTVTLKDDVIISGDGDLEKNDPDNNKTEQPNNKNSQVDTGDNVKIGLFVLGGLFSSLIIFKAIKKRRIKSLLSILLVAMMALSSINLVKANEIVSKEIKLTDGIVLNNTDYEFGLHITYQYETIVEDNNTITRGEWINSLVTAMNYPDLTVEIDKPYFNDTAGTIVENSINYAVAYGIVELDDESFYPNQLASREFVAVTTVKALGFIPQDELTCDDANEIEDKQEAYLAVKLGIISLIDNHFYPNDNATMTLVNKSLSVVKDVLDSQNVSNEPVSNIDYKDGVITLQENEVTILENEIIINNGVETEDIQKDSIIVVGETGCYKVTDKSTRDNKTVLGVEPADLNEVIENMNIEGTTKADFSKFIPGENVIVDIPEADTNARSVTTPDIGKMTFEISLGDNIAVKGSLNADITITTKCDIDARFAWPPLDFKNIMLKLDPRLDVEAGIYVGDSEGAIDEETLEKVKDAFKNGKKCKGTINLGKLPVVGIPGCRIYLEFGMQYSLEGHFKVVCNVDGQFGVQVYNNNPRLICSANGSVSPELGGNVKIGPELAGVLKTLGYDIIDLSASTGAAGEGSLAYRPTGMLCADLGAYAYMDMSALKNCVIGDWLDVGWEKSFWDSKNSPLKCNGHFENGTLVENCTYCDATINGMVVDAETNEPISGADVKVFRVSDGQQITSSSTNDLGNFTIYVAGNQRLRVETSKDGYMTCKEEIDVASNEVKQLQTRLQVRGSDGTNEKGKAGGIVSDAQTGRGISDVNIKVRQDWGNKDGEILKTLATNASGEYLIDDMSLGNYTLELSKENYVTSYLNIVITKSGNLQQHATLNPKAIAGDESELRVVLTWGQVPSDIDSHLVGNNDRFHVYYSNKQYSKDGELICDLDVDDTSSYGPETMTLYKSAHNEVYSFYLHNYTNRNSTNNSILSNSGATLTIYVKGEYKQTIYIPTNTQGTLWHAFNYHSDSQEIELVNNFSYQSSPSAIGN
;
A
#
# COMPACT_ATOMS: atom_id res chain seq x y z
N MET A 1 -44.91 -26.29 -10.95
CA MET A 1 -44.54 -27.09 -9.75
C MET A 1 -43.20 -27.76 -10.02
N LYS A 2 -42.27 -27.69 -9.05
CA LYS A 2 -40.81 -27.91 -9.13
C LYS A 2 -39.94 -26.68 -9.47
N LYS A 3 -39.94 -25.70 -8.55
CA LYS A 3 -38.83 -24.76 -8.24
C LYS A 3 -39.03 -24.26 -6.79
N GLY A 4 -38.95 -25.21 -5.85
CA GLY A 4 -39.13 -24.94 -4.41
C GLY A 4 -38.17 -25.76 -3.55
N LEU A 5 -37.05 -26.21 -4.12
CA LEU A 5 -36.10 -27.11 -3.44
C LEU A 5 -34.63 -26.76 -3.72
N ILE A 6 -34.33 -25.48 -3.97
CA ILE A 6 -32.95 -24.94 -4.07
C ILE A 6 -32.85 -23.65 -3.22
N ILE A 7 -33.57 -23.62 -2.09
CA ILE A 7 -33.45 -22.56 -1.05
C ILE A 7 -33.11 -23.20 0.32
N VAL A 8 -32.68 -24.47 0.33
CA VAL A 8 -32.26 -25.18 1.56
C VAL A 8 -30.79 -25.65 1.47
N GLY A 9 -30.09 -25.34 0.37
CA GLY A 9 -28.68 -25.74 0.16
C GLY A 9 -27.63 -24.74 0.67
N LEU A 10 -28.03 -23.53 1.10
CA LEU A 10 -27.10 -22.45 1.48
C LEU A 10 -27.21 -22.03 2.95
N THR A 11 -28.03 -22.71 3.74
CA THR A 11 -28.18 -22.47 5.20
C THR A 11 -27.93 -23.71 6.06
N LEU A 12 -27.34 -24.78 5.48
CA LEU A 12 -27.02 -26.01 6.21
C LEU A 12 -25.59 -26.57 5.97
N ILE A 13 -24.66 -25.69 5.58
CA ILE A 13 -23.20 -25.96 5.66
C ILE A 13 -22.53 -24.99 6.68
N PHE A 14 -23.33 -24.31 7.50
CA PHE A 14 -22.86 -23.51 8.64
C PHE A 14 -23.04 -24.21 10.01
N SER A 15 -23.25 -25.53 10.03
CA SER A 15 -23.47 -26.29 11.28
C SER A 15 -22.85 -27.69 11.32
N LEU A 16 -21.76 -27.91 10.57
CA LEU A 16 -20.86 -29.08 10.73
C LEU A 16 -19.40 -28.62 10.65
N MET A 17 -19.03 -27.67 11.52
CA MET A 17 -17.65 -27.29 11.83
C MET A 17 -17.52 -27.22 13.36
N PHE A 18 -17.31 -28.37 13.97
CA PHE A 18 -16.57 -28.60 15.22
C PHE A 18 -16.05 -30.04 15.06
N SER A 19 -14.75 -30.35 15.05
CA SER A 19 -13.62 -29.73 15.72
C SER A 19 -12.31 -30.10 15.01
N ILE A 20 -11.78 -29.19 14.19
CA ILE A 20 -10.34 -28.92 14.18
C ILE A 20 -10.28 -27.41 14.34
N THR A 21 -10.19 -26.95 15.58
CA THR A 21 -9.84 -25.56 15.85
C THR A 21 -8.51 -25.31 15.14
N PRO A 22 -8.41 -24.40 14.15
CA PRO A 22 -7.10 -23.86 13.81
C PRO A 22 -6.54 -23.30 15.11
N ILE A 23 -5.35 -23.72 15.51
CA ILE A 23 -4.69 -23.18 16.69
C ILE A 23 -4.38 -21.73 16.32
N ARG A 24 -5.22 -20.80 16.77
CA ARG A 24 -4.99 -19.37 16.63
C ARG A 24 -4.10 -18.96 17.79
N ALA A 25 -2.97 -18.34 17.50
CA ALA A 25 -2.20 -17.65 18.52
C ALA A 25 -3.11 -16.62 19.21
N ILE A 26 -3.03 -16.54 20.52
CA ILE A 26 -3.64 -15.48 21.30
C ILE A 26 -2.80 -14.23 21.05
N GLU A 27 -3.32 -13.35 20.21
CA GLU A 27 -2.73 -12.04 19.98
C GLU A 27 -3.24 -11.05 21.04
N SER A 28 -2.33 -10.32 21.66
CA SER A 28 -2.64 -9.19 22.51
C SER A 28 -1.67 -8.06 22.23
N GLN A 29 -2.19 -6.85 22.14
CA GLN A 29 -1.41 -5.68 21.82
C GLN A 29 -1.89 -4.51 22.66
N ASP A 30 -0.94 -3.75 23.20
CA ASP A 30 -1.20 -2.42 23.75
C ASP A 30 -0.53 -1.32 22.90
N GLU A 31 -0.46 -0.10 23.45
CA GLU A 31 0.09 1.07 22.77
C GLU A 31 1.59 0.94 22.41
N ASN A 32 2.33 -0.01 23.02
CA ASN A 32 3.77 -0.14 22.80
C ASN A 32 4.25 -1.54 22.40
N LEU A 33 3.57 -2.60 22.84
CA LEU A 33 4.04 -3.98 22.65
C LEU A 33 2.93 -4.87 22.09
N LYS A 34 3.18 -5.45 20.91
CA LYS A 34 2.39 -6.56 20.36
C LYS A 34 2.97 -7.90 20.82
N VAL A 35 2.11 -8.82 21.22
CA VAL A 35 2.46 -10.14 21.73
C VAL A 35 1.62 -11.20 21.05
N ASP A 36 2.27 -12.17 20.42
CA ASP A 36 1.63 -13.38 19.91
C ASP A 36 2.04 -14.55 20.83
N TYR A 37 1.05 -15.19 21.45
CA TYR A 37 1.25 -16.27 22.42
C TYR A 37 0.47 -17.51 22.00
N ILE A 38 1.13 -18.67 21.95
CA ILE A 38 0.49 -19.92 21.55
C ILE A 38 1.08 -21.10 22.30
N VAL A 39 0.22 -22.01 22.75
CA VAL A 39 0.62 -23.29 23.35
C VAL A 39 0.19 -24.44 22.45
N GLU A 40 1.16 -25.06 21.81
CA GLU A 40 0.94 -26.12 20.81
C GLU A 40 1.23 -27.51 21.38
N LYS A 41 0.39 -28.49 21.02
CA LYS A 41 0.59 -29.89 21.39
C LYS A 41 1.69 -30.51 20.54
N VAL A 42 2.78 -30.94 21.18
CA VAL A 42 3.87 -31.68 20.52
C VAL A 42 3.62 -33.19 20.60
N SER A 43 3.12 -33.67 21.75
CA SER A 43 2.70 -35.06 21.96
C SER A 43 1.70 -35.15 23.11
N GLU A 44 1.17 -36.34 23.41
CA GLU A 44 0.28 -36.54 24.58
C GLU A 44 0.92 -36.21 25.94
N GLN A 45 2.24 -36.06 25.99
CA GLN A 45 2.97 -35.72 27.22
C GLN A 45 3.79 -34.42 27.08
N LYS A 46 3.72 -33.72 25.94
CA LYS A 46 4.55 -32.53 25.67
C LYS A 46 3.77 -31.42 24.99
N ALA A 47 4.02 -30.19 25.42
CA ALA A 47 3.58 -28.98 24.75
C ALA A 47 4.75 -28.03 24.47
N GLN A 48 4.60 -27.20 23.46
CA GLN A 48 5.53 -26.14 23.10
C GLN A 48 4.82 -24.79 23.24
N ILE A 49 5.41 -23.89 23.98
CA ILE A 49 4.95 -22.52 24.16
C ILE A 49 5.77 -21.63 23.23
N LYS A 50 5.12 -20.89 22.32
CA LYS A 50 5.80 -19.90 21.47
C LYS A 50 5.31 -18.51 21.82
N ILE A 51 6.26 -17.58 21.95
CA ILE A 51 6.02 -16.19 22.31
C ILE A 51 6.73 -15.32 21.29
N LYS A 52 6.00 -14.47 20.58
CA LYS A 52 6.58 -13.37 19.80
C LYS A 52 6.23 -12.06 20.46
N VAL A 53 7.22 -11.23 20.73
CA VAL A 53 7.02 -9.86 21.21
C VAL A 53 7.58 -8.88 20.19
N THR A 54 6.79 -7.87 19.82
CA THR A 54 7.16 -6.86 18.83
C THR A 54 6.94 -5.48 19.43
N ASN A 55 7.98 -4.65 19.45
CA ASN A 55 7.84 -3.26 19.85
C ASN A 55 7.17 -2.47 18.71
N VAL A 56 5.94 -2.04 18.94
CA VAL A 56 5.15 -1.23 18.00
C VAL A 56 5.17 0.26 18.35
N SER A 57 5.97 0.67 19.34
CA SER A 57 6.15 2.07 19.73
C SER A 57 7.30 2.75 18.99
N GLY A 58 7.27 4.08 18.92
CA GLY A 58 8.39 4.91 18.45
C GLY A 58 9.54 5.07 19.45
N THR A 59 9.55 4.33 20.56
CA THR A 59 10.58 4.41 21.60
C THR A 59 11.19 3.04 21.90
N VAL A 60 12.39 3.01 22.48
CA VAL A 60 13.00 1.75 22.91
C VAL A 60 12.33 1.27 24.19
N LEU A 61 11.81 0.05 24.19
CA LEU A 61 11.33 -0.59 25.41
C LEU A 61 12.52 -1.18 26.16
N SER A 62 12.45 -1.17 27.48
CA SER A 62 13.48 -1.64 28.38
C SER A 62 12.88 -2.60 29.41
N ASN A 63 13.70 -3.50 29.92
CA ASN A 63 13.31 -4.45 30.97
C ASN A 63 12.00 -5.20 30.63
N VAL A 64 11.86 -5.72 29.41
CA VAL A 64 10.72 -6.57 29.03
C VAL A 64 10.93 -7.94 29.69
N GLN A 65 10.09 -8.29 30.66
CA GLN A 65 10.12 -9.57 31.36
C GLN A 65 8.94 -10.41 30.92
N LEU A 66 9.20 -11.59 30.37
CA LEU A 66 8.22 -12.60 29.98
C LEU A 66 8.21 -13.67 31.06
N ASN A 67 7.17 -13.74 31.89
CA ASN A 67 7.05 -14.73 32.95
C ASN A 67 5.96 -15.74 32.57
N ASN A 68 6.37 -16.98 32.25
CA ASN A 68 5.43 -18.05 31.94
C ASN A 68 4.89 -18.67 33.24
N GLU A 69 3.57 -18.68 33.38
CA GLU A 69 2.82 -19.35 34.45
C GLU A 69 2.43 -20.76 33.96
N ILE A 70 3.30 -21.72 34.25
CA ILE A 70 3.14 -23.12 33.81
C ILE A 70 2.55 -23.96 34.95
N PRO A 71 1.57 -24.85 34.68
CA PRO A 71 1.01 -25.72 35.72
C PRO A 71 2.05 -26.61 36.41
N ASP A 72 1.83 -26.88 37.70
CA ASP A 72 2.73 -27.69 38.54
C ASP A 72 2.94 -29.12 38.02
N ASP A 73 2.09 -29.60 37.12
CA ASP A 73 2.15 -30.94 36.52
C ASP A 73 3.26 -31.09 35.45
N PHE A 74 3.96 -30.01 35.09
CA PHE A 74 4.98 -30.03 34.04
C PHE A 74 6.42 -29.86 34.57
N ASN A 75 7.36 -30.52 33.91
CA ASN A 75 8.79 -30.23 33.92
C ASN A 75 9.09 -29.26 32.78
N ILE A 76 9.99 -28.31 33.02
CA ILE A 76 10.37 -27.26 32.09
C ILE A 76 11.82 -27.50 31.67
N ASP A 77 12.08 -27.56 30.36
CA ASP A 77 13.41 -27.89 29.83
C ASP A 77 14.36 -26.66 29.82
N ASP A 78 13.81 -25.44 29.80
CA ASP A 78 14.54 -24.15 29.77
C ASP A 78 14.01 -23.15 30.82
N SER A 79 14.63 -21.98 30.95
CA SER A 79 14.17 -20.96 31.92
C SER A 79 12.76 -20.44 31.55
N SER A 80 11.81 -20.57 32.48
CA SER A 80 10.42 -20.09 32.30
C SER A 80 10.29 -18.58 32.20
N ASN A 81 11.29 -17.83 32.71
CA ASN A 81 11.28 -16.38 32.75
C ASN A 81 12.39 -15.82 31.86
N ILE A 82 12.02 -14.93 30.96
CA ILE A 82 12.92 -14.34 29.96
C ILE A 82 12.98 -12.83 30.19
N THR A 83 14.17 -12.27 30.27
CA THR A 83 14.36 -10.80 30.36
C THR A 83 15.05 -10.28 29.11
N ILE A 84 14.39 -9.36 28.42
CA ILE A 84 14.94 -8.61 27.30
C ILE A 84 15.38 -7.25 27.85
N ALA A 85 16.69 -7.01 27.84
CA ALA A 85 17.26 -5.77 28.38
C ALA A 85 16.71 -4.54 27.65
N THR A 86 16.68 -4.61 26.31
CA THR A 86 16.08 -3.60 25.43
C THR A 86 15.42 -4.25 24.22
N LEU A 87 14.29 -3.70 23.79
CA LEU A 87 13.61 -4.02 22.53
C LEU A 87 13.48 -2.72 21.73
N GLY A 88 14.27 -2.60 20.66
CA GLY A 88 14.33 -1.45 19.78
C GLY A 88 13.03 -1.21 19.02
N VAL A 89 12.89 -0.03 18.43
CA VAL A 89 11.71 0.37 17.63
C VAL A 89 11.53 -0.64 16.48
N ASN A 90 10.32 -1.19 16.34
CA ASN A 90 9.98 -2.23 15.37
C ASN A 90 10.78 -3.55 15.51
N GLU A 91 11.54 -3.73 16.59
CA GLU A 91 12.26 -4.97 16.85
C GLU A 91 11.27 -6.05 17.35
N SER A 92 11.29 -7.22 16.70
CA SER A 92 10.59 -8.42 17.15
C SER A 92 11.56 -9.43 17.74
N LYS A 93 11.15 -10.12 18.81
CA LYS A 93 11.86 -11.27 19.37
C LYS A 93 10.90 -12.44 19.57
N GLU A 94 11.38 -13.62 19.21
CA GLU A 94 10.63 -14.87 19.33
C GLU A 94 11.33 -15.79 20.33
N TYR A 95 10.53 -16.49 21.12
CA TYR A 95 10.96 -17.43 22.14
C TYR A 95 10.11 -18.68 22.07
N GLU A 96 10.76 -19.83 22.22
CA GLU A 96 10.09 -21.12 22.30
C GLU A 96 10.51 -21.83 23.59
N LEU A 97 9.54 -22.44 24.29
CA LEU A 97 9.75 -23.20 25.50
C LEU A 97 9.05 -24.56 25.40
N THR A 98 9.77 -25.64 25.70
CA THR A 98 9.17 -26.99 25.76
C THR A 98 8.86 -27.36 27.20
N VAL A 99 7.65 -27.89 27.41
CA VAL A 99 7.19 -28.41 28.71
C VAL A 99 6.75 -29.86 28.57
N THR A 100 7.11 -30.70 29.54
CA THR A 100 6.82 -32.14 29.56
C THR A 100 6.06 -32.52 30.83
N LEU A 101 4.96 -33.26 30.74
CA LEU A 101 4.20 -33.75 31.90
C LEU A 101 5.06 -34.62 32.84
N LYS A 102 4.91 -34.45 34.15
CA LYS A 102 5.57 -35.25 35.20
C LYS A 102 4.98 -36.66 35.22
N ASP A 103 5.84 -37.67 35.37
CA ASP A 103 5.49 -39.09 35.26
C ASP A 103 4.46 -39.62 36.29
N ASP A 104 4.06 -38.83 37.31
CA ASP A 104 3.21 -39.26 38.43
C ASP A 104 1.71 -38.88 38.32
N VAL A 105 1.22 -38.40 37.17
CA VAL A 105 -0.23 -38.10 37.00
C VAL A 105 -1.00 -39.41 36.74
N ILE A 106 -1.49 -40.04 37.81
CA ILE A 106 -2.30 -41.27 37.76
C ILE A 106 -3.71 -40.96 37.22
N ILE A 107 -4.03 -41.58 36.08
CA ILE A 107 -5.37 -41.70 35.51
C ILE A 107 -6.24 -42.57 36.43
N SER A 108 -7.26 -42.01 37.09
CA SER A 108 -8.34 -42.79 37.68
C SER A 108 -9.46 -42.97 36.66
N GLY A 109 -9.54 -44.20 36.12
CA GLY A 109 -10.53 -44.59 35.13
C GLY A 109 -11.92 -44.89 35.68
N ASP A 110 -12.88 -44.71 34.77
CA ASP A 110 -14.13 -45.44 34.52
C ASP A 110 -15.13 -45.74 35.66
N GLY A 111 -16.39 -45.37 35.44
CA GLY A 111 -17.50 -45.60 36.36
C GLY A 111 -18.85 -45.13 35.83
N ASP A 112 -19.43 -45.95 34.94
CA ASP A 112 -20.85 -46.25 34.70
C ASP A 112 -21.96 -45.19 34.88
N LEU A 113 -22.79 -45.13 33.83
CA LEU A 113 -24.15 -44.60 33.80
C LEU A 113 -25.10 -45.42 34.69
N GLU A 114 -25.84 -44.79 35.61
CA GLU A 114 -27.31 -44.97 35.75
C GLU A 114 -28.00 -44.09 36.82
N LYS A 115 -28.90 -43.23 36.33
CA LYS A 115 -30.31 -42.95 36.74
C LYS A 115 -30.78 -42.97 38.22
N ASN A 116 -31.55 -41.90 38.49
CA ASN A 116 -32.82 -41.77 39.25
C ASN A 116 -32.81 -41.15 40.66
N ASP A 117 -33.30 -39.90 40.70
CA ASP A 117 -34.23 -39.26 41.66
C ASP A 117 -35.38 -40.22 42.10
N PRO A 118 -36.18 -40.04 43.19
CA PRO A 118 -36.37 -38.84 44.03
C PRO A 118 -36.56 -39.05 45.55
N ASP A 119 -36.71 -37.94 46.27
CA ASP A 119 -37.49 -37.75 47.52
C ASP A 119 -36.94 -38.37 48.83
N ASN A 120 -36.99 -37.75 50.03
CA ASN A 120 -37.78 -36.62 50.50
C ASN A 120 -37.22 -36.11 51.85
N ASN A 121 -37.33 -34.79 52.05
CA ASN A 121 -37.70 -34.09 53.29
C ASN A 121 -36.78 -34.11 54.55
N LYS A 122 -36.31 -32.94 55.01
CA LYS A 122 -37.10 -31.98 55.84
C LYS A 122 -36.31 -30.75 56.35
N THR A 123 -36.92 -29.56 56.18
CA THR A 123 -37.00 -28.34 57.07
C THR A 123 -35.70 -27.72 57.64
N GLU A 124 -35.43 -26.40 57.63
CA GLU A 124 -36.28 -25.19 57.68
C GLU A 124 -35.46 -23.92 57.29
N GLN A 125 -36.15 -22.93 56.71
CA GLN A 125 -35.71 -21.55 56.33
C GLN A 125 -35.56 -20.59 57.55
N PRO A 126 -35.21 -19.27 57.46
CA PRO A 126 -35.17 -18.32 56.32
C PRO A 126 -33.87 -17.45 56.27
N ASN A 127 -33.58 -16.51 55.36
CA ASN A 127 -34.42 -15.50 54.71
C ASN A 127 -33.70 -14.88 53.49
N ASN A 128 -34.50 -14.48 52.53
CA ASN A 128 -34.19 -13.92 51.22
C ASN A 128 -34.17 -12.38 51.28
N LYS A 129 -33.33 -11.70 50.48
CA LYS A 129 -33.76 -10.58 49.60
C LYS A 129 -32.61 -9.88 48.84
N ASN A 130 -32.86 -9.75 47.54
CA ASN A 130 -32.34 -8.78 46.57
C ASN A 130 -32.13 -7.35 47.08
N SER A 131 -31.14 -6.68 46.50
CA SER A 131 -31.20 -5.28 46.03
C SER A 131 -30.06 -5.07 45.03
N GLN A 132 -30.32 -4.96 43.72
CA GLN A 132 -30.74 -3.74 43.00
C GLN A 132 -29.61 -2.72 42.83
N VAL A 133 -29.35 -2.42 41.55
CA VAL A 133 -28.50 -1.36 41.00
C VAL A 133 -29.02 0.02 41.46
N ASP A 134 -28.13 0.90 41.89
CA ASP A 134 -28.34 2.36 41.79
C ASP A 134 -27.01 3.12 41.62
N THR A 135 -27.20 4.26 40.99
CA THR A 135 -26.35 5.23 40.31
C THR A 135 -25.83 6.34 41.24
N GLY A 136 -24.80 7.06 40.78
CA GLY A 136 -24.66 8.51 41.02
C GLY A 136 -23.83 9.01 42.21
N ASP A 137 -22.70 9.66 41.86
CA ASP A 137 -22.06 10.85 42.43
C ASP A 137 -22.36 11.32 43.88
N ASN A 138 -21.29 11.62 44.63
CA ASN A 138 -20.97 12.97 45.12
C ASN A 138 -19.81 12.97 46.15
N VAL A 139 -18.75 13.75 45.89
CA VAL A 139 -17.92 14.31 46.97
C VAL A 139 -17.56 15.77 46.68
N LYS A 140 -18.27 16.69 47.34
CA LYS A 140 -17.98 18.12 47.59
C LYS A 140 -18.78 18.50 48.86
N ILE A 141 -18.40 19.31 49.86
CA ILE A 141 -17.37 20.33 50.13
C ILE A 141 -17.46 20.66 51.65
N GLY A 142 -16.38 21.22 52.23
CA GLY A 142 -16.41 22.16 53.38
C GLY A 142 -14.98 22.67 53.69
N LEU A 143 -14.44 23.85 53.30
CA LEU A 143 -14.74 25.30 53.57
C LEU A 143 -14.65 25.66 55.08
N PHE A 144 -13.83 26.61 55.62
CA PHE A 144 -13.58 28.07 55.40
C PHE A 144 -12.24 28.49 56.14
N VAL A 145 -11.29 29.36 55.72
CA VAL A 145 -11.18 30.84 55.43
C VAL A 145 -10.55 31.72 56.55
N LEU A 146 -9.71 32.70 56.10
CA LEU A 146 -9.12 33.95 56.71
C LEU A 146 -7.66 33.87 57.24
N GLY A 147 -6.73 34.78 56.91
CA GLY A 147 -6.75 35.96 56.03
C GLY A 147 -5.45 36.81 56.08
N GLY A 148 -5.22 37.61 55.02
CA GLY A 148 -4.75 39.01 55.05
C GLY A 148 -3.32 39.44 55.43
N LEU A 149 -2.66 40.14 54.48
CA LEU A 149 -1.60 41.18 54.62
C LEU A 149 -0.16 40.67 54.88
N PHE A 150 0.89 41.02 54.12
CA PHE A 150 1.47 42.34 53.79
C PHE A 150 2.09 42.30 52.37
N SER A 151 1.66 43.12 51.39
CA SER A 151 2.16 44.46 51.03
C SER A 151 3.67 44.59 50.74
N SER A 152 3.96 44.77 49.45
CA SER A 152 4.89 45.74 48.84
C SER A 152 5.79 46.60 49.76
N LEU A 153 7.09 46.68 49.46
CA LEU A 153 8.07 47.80 49.58
C LEU A 153 9.41 47.21 49.03
N ILE A 154 10.33 47.83 48.31
CA ILE A 154 10.56 49.21 47.88
C ILE A 154 11.67 49.20 46.80
N ILE A 155 11.40 49.90 45.70
CA ILE A 155 12.31 50.87 45.04
C ILE A 155 13.65 50.35 44.53
N PHE A 156 13.60 49.96 43.25
CA PHE A 156 14.46 50.51 42.20
C PHE A 156 14.71 52.02 42.45
N LYS A 157 15.83 52.34 43.09
CA LYS A 157 16.25 53.72 43.32
C LYS A 157 17.06 54.20 42.13
N ALA A 158 16.37 54.96 41.28
CA ALA A 158 16.85 56.12 40.54
C ALA A 158 18.11 55.98 39.65
N ILE A 159 17.81 55.93 38.35
CA ILE A 159 18.57 56.52 37.24
C ILE A 159 19.22 57.86 37.62
N LYS A 160 20.54 58.01 37.41
CA LYS A 160 21.10 59.25 36.83
C LYS A 160 22.54 59.12 36.29
N LYS A 161 22.61 59.34 34.97
CA LYS A 161 23.65 60.05 34.18
C LYS A 161 25.03 59.40 33.90
N ARG A 162 25.18 59.22 32.57
CA ARG A 162 26.31 59.61 31.69
C ARG A 162 27.58 58.73 31.62
N ARG A 163 27.62 58.01 30.49
CA ARG A 163 28.61 58.08 29.39
C ARG A 163 30.06 57.61 29.64
N ILE A 164 30.37 56.53 28.90
CA ILE A 164 31.51 56.32 27.97
C ILE A 164 32.63 55.36 28.43
N LYS A 165 32.58 54.19 27.76
CA LYS A 165 33.67 53.36 27.19
C LYS A 165 34.61 52.61 28.14
N SER A 166 34.25 51.34 28.40
CA SER A 166 35.00 50.16 27.94
C SER A 166 34.19 48.92 28.32
N LEU A 167 34.27 47.84 27.53
CA LEU A 167 33.52 46.57 27.62
C LEU A 167 32.27 46.48 26.71
N LEU A 168 32.46 46.96 25.49
CA LEU A 168 31.71 46.52 24.32
C LEU A 168 32.51 45.37 23.65
N SER A 169 32.56 44.22 24.32
CA SER A 169 33.18 42.98 23.79
C SER A 169 32.88 41.72 24.60
N ILE A 170 32.27 41.84 25.78
CA ILE A 170 31.85 40.68 26.61
C ILE A 170 30.32 40.49 26.64
N LEU A 171 29.54 41.47 26.15
CA LEU A 171 28.09 41.36 26.00
C LEU A 171 27.63 40.83 24.62
N LEU A 172 28.57 40.62 23.67
CA LEU A 172 28.25 40.01 22.36
C LEU A 172 28.50 38.50 22.30
N VAL A 173 29.16 37.93 23.31
CA VAL A 173 29.38 36.48 23.46
C VAL A 173 28.40 35.86 24.47
N ALA A 174 27.72 36.68 25.29
CA ALA A 174 26.69 36.23 26.23
C ALA A 174 25.24 36.27 25.67
N MET A 175 25.02 36.79 24.45
CA MET A 175 23.75 36.65 23.72
C MET A 175 23.80 35.64 22.57
N MET A 176 24.97 35.06 22.28
CA MET A 176 25.17 33.96 21.31
C MET A 176 25.61 32.66 22.00
N ALA A 177 25.20 32.47 23.27
CA ALA A 177 25.41 31.25 24.05
C ALA A 177 24.12 30.84 24.80
N LEU A 178 22.96 31.14 24.22
CA LEU A 178 21.65 30.59 24.59
C LEU A 178 20.97 30.04 23.32
N SER A 179 21.70 29.21 22.60
CA SER A 179 21.13 28.21 21.70
C SER A 179 21.73 26.88 22.13
N SER A 180 20.89 25.90 22.41
CA SER A 180 21.22 24.56 22.92
C SER A 180 21.76 24.48 24.37
N ILE A 181 20.95 24.89 25.35
CA ILE A 181 20.80 24.01 26.51
C ILE A 181 19.52 23.23 26.23
N ASN A 182 19.66 22.00 25.73
CA ASN A 182 18.61 21.01 25.94
C ASN A 182 18.43 20.95 27.46
N LEU A 183 17.29 21.43 27.94
CA LEU A 183 16.81 21.03 29.25
C LEU A 183 16.67 19.50 29.12
N VAL A 184 17.64 18.75 29.64
CA VAL A 184 17.47 17.31 29.82
C VAL A 184 16.36 17.21 30.87
N LYS A 185 15.11 17.12 30.41
CA LYS A 185 13.98 16.71 31.25
C LYS A 185 14.33 15.30 31.75
N ALA A 186 14.11 15.05 33.03
CA ALA A 186 14.28 13.71 33.56
C ALA A 186 13.25 12.80 32.88
N ASN A 187 13.70 11.75 32.21
CA ASN A 187 12.82 10.73 31.64
C ASN A 187 12.07 10.04 32.79
N GLU A 188 10.75 9.89 32.66
CA GLU A 188 9.97 9.09 33.59
C GLU A 188 9.90 7.65 33.03
N ILE A 189 10.24 6.67 33.86
CA ILE A 189 10.20 5.26 33.48
C ILE A 189 8.80 4.75 33.83
N VAL A 190 7.96 4.58 32.82
CA VAL A 190 6.61 4.01 32.96
C VAL A 190 6.71 2.49 32.85
N SER A 191 5.98 1.76 33.70
CA SER A 191 5.90 0.29 33.65
C SER A 191 4.48 -0.16 33.28
N LYS A 192 4.37 -1.11 32.34
CA LYS A 192 3.09 -1.69 31.89
C LYS A 192 3.12 -3.22 32.06
N GLU A 193 1.93 -3.82 32.09
CA GLU A 193 1.76 -5.28 32.16
C GLU A 193 0.73 -5.81 31.16
N ILE A 194 1.01 -6.99 30.59
CA ILE A 194 0.09 -7.75 29.74
C ILE A 194 -0.03 -9.16 30.33
N LYS A 195 -1.25 -9.69 30.41
CA LYS A 195 -1.52 -11.06 30.88
C LYS A 195 -2.31 -11.82 29.83
N LEU A 196 -1.83 -13.00 29.48
CA LEU A 196 -2.42 -13.89 28.50
C LEU A 196 -2.58 -15.27 29.12
N THR A 197 -3.59 -16.02 28.68
CA THR A 197 -3.85 -17.40 29.11
C THR A 197 -4.27 -18.22 27.91
N ASP A 198 -3.59 -19.33 27.64
CA ASP A 198 -3.93 -20.27 26.57
C ASP A 198 -4.14 -21.68 27.13
N GLY A 199 -5.08 -22.42 26.56
CA GLY A 199 -5.50 -23.74 27.05
C GLY A 199 -5.16 -24.86 26.09
N ILE A 200 -4.66 -25.98 26.60
CA ILE A 200 -4.28 -27.15 25.81
C ILE A 200 -4.75 -28.46 26.44
N VAL A 201 -5.15 -29.42 25.61
CA VAL A 201 -5.58 -30.76 26.05
C VAL A 201 -4.48 -31.80 25.83
N LEU A 202 -3.94 -32.33 26.93
CA LEU A 202 -2.95 -33.42 26.94
C LEU A 202 -3.51 -34.59 27.75
N ASN A 203 -3.44 -35.84 27.26
CA ASN A 203 -4.00 -37.01 27.94
C ASN A 203 -5.47 -36.85 28.40
N ASN A 204 -6.33 -36.23 27.58
CA ASN A 204 -7.73 -35.92 27.91
C ASN A 204 -7.93 -35.07 29.18
N THR A 205 -6.92 -34.29 29.59
CA THR A 205 -7.00 -33.32 30.68
C THR A 205 -6.70 -31.93 30.12
N ASP A 206 -7.52 -30.95 30.49
CA ASP A 206 -7.34 -29.55 30.10
C ASP A 206 -6.30 -28.88 31.02
N TYR A 207 -5.30 -28.26 30.42
CA TYR A 207 -4.26 -27.49 31.11
C TYR A 207 -4.28 -26.05 30.62
N GLU A 208 -4.22 -25.09 31.54
CA GLU A 208 -4.17 -23.66 31.23
C GLU A 208 -2.77 -23.12 31.52
N PHE A 209 -2.19 -22.41 30.55
CA PHE A 209 -0.87 -21.81 30.62
C PHE A 209 -0.99 -20.29 30.56
N GLY A 210 -0.40 -19.59 31.52
CA GLY A 210 -0.38 -18.14 31.55
C GLY A 210 0.94 -17.55 31.05
N LEU A 211 0.88 -16.31 30.54
CA LEU A 211 2.04 -15.48 30.26
C LEU A 211 1.80 -14.09 30.85
N HIS A 212 2.64 -13.69 31.82
CA HIS A 212 2.65 -12.35 32.40
C HIS A 212 3.87 -11.59 31.91
N ILE A 213 3.62 -10.56 31.10
CA ILE A 213 4.65 -9.68 30.57
C ILE A 213 4.64 -8.39 31.38
N THR A 214 5.83 -7.92 31.77
CA THR A 214 6.03 -6.55 32.25
C THR A 214 7.08 -5.87 31.42
N TYR A 215 6.94 -4.59 31.10
CA TYR A 215 7.96 -3.84 30.37
C TYR A 215 7.98 -2.39 30.80
N GLN A 216 9.10 -1.72 30.50
CA GLN A 216 9.32 -0.33 30.82
C GLN A 216 9.63 0.49 29.58
N TYR A 217 9.25 1.74 29.57
CA TYR A 217 9.65 2.68 28.53
C TYR A 217 9.89 4.05 29.13
N GLU A 218 10.81 4.79 28.52
CA GLU A 218 11.10 6.16 28.91
C GLU A 218 10.10 7.08 28.22
N THR A 219 9.22 7.70 29.00
CA THR A 219 8.44 8.83 28.52
C THR A 219 9.22 10.11 28.79
N ILE A 220 9.23 10.99 27.78
CA ILE A 220 9.50 12.40 28.04
C ILE A 220 8.30 12.86 28.86
N VAL A 221 8.53 13.39 30.07
CA VAL A 221 7.49 14.04 30.90
C VAL A 221 6.54 14.78 29.97
N GLU A 222 5.27 14.38 29.96
CA GLU A 222 4.19 14.97 29.15
C GLU A 222 4.46 16.46 29.03
N ASP A 223 4.96 16.87 27.87
CA ASP A 223 4.76 18.24 27.51
C ASP A 223 3.28 18.27 27.17
N ASN A 224 2.44 18.67 28.14
CA ASN A 224 1.01 18.95 27.97
C ASN A 224 0.72 19.98 26.85
N ASN A 225 1.74 20.33 26.07
CA ASN A 225 1.75 21.27 24.99
C ASN A 225 2.07 20.62 23.63
N THR A 226 2.15 19.29 23.46
CA THR A 226 2.31 18.62 22.13
C THR A 226 1.25 17.53 21.90
N ILE A 227 1.14 17.00 20.68
CA ILE A 227 0.15 15.97 20.30
C ILE A 227 0.77 14.91 19.37
N THR A 228 0.29 13.67 19.40
CA THR A 228 0.67 12.62 18.43
C THR A 228 -0.10 12.72 17.11
N ARG A 229 0.38 12.06 16.06
CA ARG A 229 -0.27 11.97 14.75
C ARG A 229 -1.66 11.37 14.85
N GLY A 230 -1.81 10.25 15.56
CA GLY A 230 -3.08 9.55 15.75
C GLY A 230 -4.08 10.38 16.55
N GLU A 231 -3.67 10.97 17.67
CA GLU A 231 -4.53 11.85 18.48
C GLU A 231 -5.00 13.08 17.70
N TRP A 232 -4.11 13.67 16.90
CA TRP A 232 -4.44 14.81 16.06
C TRP A 232 -5.48 14.46 15.00
N ILE A 233 -5.26 13.39 14.21
CA ILE A 233 -6.23 12.95 13.20
C ILE A 233 -7.58 12.61 13.85
N ASN A 234 -7.58 11.93 14.99
CA ASN A 234 -8.80 11.63 15.72
C ASN A 234 -9.54 12.90 16.17
N SER A 235 -8.82 13.89 16.68
CA SER A 235 -9.38 15.19 17.08
C SER A 235 -9.94 15.96 15.89
N LEU A 236 -9.22 15.95 14.77
CA LEU A 236 -9.59 16.63 13.53
C LEU A 236 -10.85 16.01 12.92
N VAL A 237 -10.89 14.68 12.75
CA VAL A 237 -12.08 13.96 12.23
C VAL A 237 -13.29 14.19 13.12
N THR A 238 -13.11 14.15 14.45
CA THR A 238 -14.18 14.46 15.41
C THR A 238 -14.68 15.91 15.23
N ALA A 239 -13.78 16.88 15.10
CA ALA A 239 -14.13 18.29 14.94
C ALA A 239 -14.82 18.60 13.61
N MET A 240 -14.52 17.85 12.56
CA MET A 240 -15.20 17.93 11.28
C MET A 240 -16.65 17.42 11.33
N ASN A 241 -17.02 16.68 12.38
CA ASN A 241 -18.38 16.17 12.63
C ASN A 241 -18.94 15.37 11.44
N TYR A 242 -18.11 14.48 10.90
CA TYR A 242 -18.50 13.60 9.81
C TYR A 242 -19.48 12.51 10.26
N PRO A 243 -20.35 12.01 9.36
CA PRO A 243 -21.18 10.84 9.65
C PRO A 243 -20.30 9.61 9.87
N ASP A 244 -20.70 8.72 10.78
CA ASP A 244 -20.02 7.44 11.01
C ASP A 244 -19.95 6.65 9.70
N LEU A 245 -18.77 6.12 9.37
CA LEU A 245 -18.62 5.14 8.31
C LEU A 245 -19.36 3.87 8.75
N THR A 246 -20.53 3.59 8.17
CA THR A 246 -21.29 2.36 8.46
C THR A 246 -20.77 1.15 7.67
N VAL A 247 -19.69 1.34 6.92
CA VAL A 247 -19.05 0.33 6.09
C VAL A 247 -17.97 -0.38 6.89
N GLU A 248 -18.06 -1.69 7.00
CA GLU A 248 -17.02 -2.54 7.58
C GLU A 248 -15.86 -2.63 6.58
N ILE A 249 -14.75 -1.97 6.91
CA ILE A 249 -13.51 -2.03 6.11
C ILE A 249 -12.84 -3.37 6.43
N ASP A 250 -12.81 -4.28 5.46
CA ASP A 250 -12.32 -5.67 5.63
C ASP A 250 -10.84 -5.74 6.08
N LYS A 251 -10.04 -4.73 5.72
CA LYS A 251 -8.65 -4.55 6.19
C LYS A 251 -8.30 -3.06 6.36
N PRO A 252 -7.74 -2.65 7.51
CA PRO A 252 -7.30 -1.26 7.70
C PRO A 252 -6.24 -0.88 6.66
N TYR A 253 -6.19 0.40 6.32
CA TYR A 253 -5.25 0.90 5.31
C TYR A 253 -3.79 0.81 5.75
N PHE A 254 -3.53 0.88 7.05
CA PHE A 254 -2.20 0.74 7.64
C PHE A 254 -2.18 -0.35 8.70
N ASN A 255 -1.17 -1.22 8.63
CA ASN A 255 -1.07 -2.38 9.52
C ASN A 255 -0.91 -1.98 11.00
N ASP A 256 -0.20 -0.89 11.28
CA ASP A 256 0.09 -0.39 12.62
C ASP A 256 -1.08 0.38 13.27
N THR A 257 -2.20 0.52 12.57
CA THR A 257 -3.42 1.15 13.09
C THR A 257 -4.50 0.14 13.47
N ALA A 258 -4.35 -1.11 13.05
CA ALA A 258 -5.31 -2.19 13.29
C ALA A 258 -5.55 -2.42 14.80
N GLY A 259 -6.80 -2.46 15.22
CA GLY A 259 -7.23 -2.66 16.60
C GLY A 259 -7.03 -1.47 17.54
N THR A 260 -6.56 -0.32 17.04
CA THR A 260 -6.31 0.88 17.86
C THR A 260 -7.55 1.77 17.98
N ILE A 261 -7.61 2.62 19.02
CA ILE A 261 -8.73 3.58 19.19
C ILE A 261 -8.82 4.64 18.08
N VAL A 262 -7.75 4.81 17.29
CA VAL A 262 -7.67 5.79 16.20
C VAL A 262 -7.89 5.16 14.82
N GLU A 263 -8.05 3.84 14.73
CA GLU A 263 -8.18 3.10 13.47
C GLU A 263 -9.27 3.69 12.57
N ASN A 264 -10.49 3.86 13.08
CA ASN A 264 -11.61 4.38 12.31
C ASN A 264 -11.37 5.81 11.81
N SER A 265 -10.77 6.66 12.63
CA SER A 265 -10.45 8.05 12.28
C SER A 265 -9.36 8.11 11.20
N ILE A 266 -8.37 7.20 11.24
CA ILE A 266 -7.33 7.13 10.21
C ILE A 266 -7.89 6.56 8.91
N ASN A 267 -8.69 5.50 8.97
CA ASN A 267 -9.38 4.94 7.80
C ASN A 267 -10.27 6.01 7.12
N TYR A 268 -10.95 6.82 7.93
CA TYR A 268 -11.70 7.98 7.43
C TYR A 268 -10.77 8.99 6.75
N ALA A 269 -9.67 9.37 7.42
CA ALA A 269 -8.72 10.33 6.89
C ALA A 269 -8.14 9.91 5.54
N VAL A 270 -7.86 8.62 5.34
CA VAL A 270 -7.44 8.05 4.05
C VAL A 270 -8.55 8.14 3.01
N ALA A 271 -9.76 7.69 3.35
CA ALA A 271 -10.89 7.66 2.42
C ALA A 271 -11.27 9.05 1.87
N TYR A 272 -10.92 10.14 2.56
CA TYR A 272 -11.17 11.51 2.12
C TYR A 272 -9.92 12.27 1.67
N GLY A 273 -8.77 11.60 1.57
CA GLY A 273 -7.51 12.18 1.14
C GLY A 273 -6.95 13.25 2.10
N ILE A 274 -7.23 13.10 3.39
CA ILE A 274 -6.61 13.89 4.47
C ILE A 274 -5.22 13.31 4.79
N VAL A 275 -5.09 11.98 4.73
CA VAL A 275 -3.85 11.21 4.89
C VAL A 275 -3.62 10.42 3.61
N GLU A 276 -2.38 10.39 3.12
CA GLU A 276 -1.99 9.70 1.88
C GLU A 276 -1.54 8.25 2.14
N LEU A 277 -1.53 7.42 1.08
CA LEU A 277 -1.13 6.00 1.11
C LEU A 277 0.25 5.83 0.45
N ASP A 278 1.27 6.44 1.04
CA ASP A 278 2.65 6.43 0.58
C ASP A 278 3.55 5.45 1.37
N ASP A 279 3.17 5.11 2.61
CA ASP A 279 3.91 4.20 3.50
C ASP A 279 3.11 2.95 3.93
N GLU A 280 3.82 1.89 4.34
CA GLU A 280 3.22 0.67 4.91
C GLU A 280 2.64 0.89 6.34
N SER A 281 3.03 1.97 7.01
CA SER A 281 2.68 2.31 8.40
C SER A 281 2.37 3.80 8.56
N PHE A 282 1.40 4.13 9.43
CA PHE A 282 0.98 5.51 9.69
C PHE A 282 1.76 6.19 10.84
N TYR A 283 2.30 5.40 11.76
CA TYR A 283 2.98 5.79 13.00
C TYR A 283 2.10 6.62 13.94
N PRO A 284 0.96 6.07 14.43
CA PRO A 284 -0.03 6.84 15.19
C PRO A 284 0.51 7.45 16.49
N ASN A 285 1.52 6.83 17.12
CA ASN A 285 2.09 7.28 18.39
C ASN A 285 3.25 8.29 18.24
N GLN A 286 3.69 8.59 17.01
CA GLN A 286 4.73 9.60 16.79
C GLN A 286 4.16 11.01 16.98
N LEU A 287 4.96 11.93 17.52
CA LEU A 287 4.56 13.35 17.64
C LEU A 287 4.25 13.95 16.27
N ALA A 288 3.13 14.67 16.19
CA ALA A 288 2.74 15.38 14.99
C ALA A 288 3.67 16.57 14.75
N SER A 289 4.15 16.74 13.52
CA SER A 289 4.91 17.92 13.12
C SER A 289 3.98 19.12 12.88
N ARG A 290 4.55 20.33 12.88
CA ARG A 290 3.84 21.58 12.54
C ARG A 290 3.24 21.51 11.14
N GLU A 291 4.00 20.98 10.18
CA GLU A 291 3.51 20.75 8.82
C GLU A 291 2.33 19.79 8.82
N PHE A 292 2.47 18.62 9.44
CA PHE A 292 1.43 17.60 9.46
C PHE A 292 0.11 18.16 9.99
N VAL A 293 0.12 18.90 11.11
CA VAL A 293 -1.10 19.52 11.65
C VAL A 293 -1.68 20.58 10.70
N ALA A 294 -0.85 21.45 10.15
CA ALA A 294 -1.30 22.52 9.26
C ALA A 294 -1.91 21.97 7.96
N VAL A 295 -1.22 21.05 7.30
CA VAL A 295 -1.60 20.45 6.01
C VAL A 295 -2.87 19.63 6.15
N THR A 296 -2.92 18.72 7.12
CA THR A 296 -4.11 17.88 7.33
C THR A 296 -5.33 18.72 7.72
N THR A 297 -5.17 19.85 8.42
CA THR A 297 -6.27 20.81 8.66
C THR A 297 -6.82 21.37 7.35
N VAL A 298 -5.95 21.82 6.44
CA VAL A 298 -6.33 22.38 5.13
C VAL A 298 -7.01 21.31 4.26
N LYS A 299 -6.40 20.11 4.17
CA LYS A 299 -6.94 18.96 3.42
C LYS A 299 -8.30 18.53 3.98
N ALA A 300 -8.46 18.44 5.30
CA ALA A 300 -9.73 18.10 5.96
C ALA A 300 -10.83 19.13 5.71
N LEU A 301 -10.48 20.42 5.70
CA LEU A 301 -11.43 21.46 5.32
C LEU A 301 -11.70 21.48 3.81
N GLY A 302 -11.03 20.69 2.99
CA GLY A 302 -11.29 20.59 1.55
C GLY A 302 -10.94 21.87 0.78
N PHE A 303 -10.15 22.76 1.37
CA PHE A 303 -9.68 23.95 0.68
C PHE A 303 -8.73 23.61 -0.45
N ILE A 304 -8.78 24.41 -1.52
CA ILE A 304 -7.96 24.17 -2.71
C ILE A 304 -6.94 25.29 -2.84
N PRO A 305 -5.65 25.00 -2.61
CA PRO A 305 -4.61 26.01 -2.70
C PRO A 305 -4.39 26.48 -4.13
N GLN A 306 -4.03 27.75 -4.28
CA GLN A 306 -3.81 28.42 -5.58
C GLN A 306 -2.37 28.94 -5.73
N ASP A 307 -1.62 29.04 -4.62
CA ASP A 307 -0.24 29.51 -4.59
C ASP A 307 0.61 28.61 -3.69
N GLU A 308 1.93 28.76 -3.79
CA GLU A 308 2.92 28.10 -2.93
C GLU A 308 3.49 29.06 -1.87
N LEU A 309 3.85 28.51 -0.72
CA LEU A 309 4.39 29.31 0.39
C LEU A 309 5.82 29.77 0.08
N THR A 310 6.04 31.07 0.16
CA THR A 310 7.39 31.65 0.12
C THR A 310 7.84 32.03 1.54
N CYS A 311 8.83 31.31 2.07
CA CYS A 311 9.48 31.56 3.35
C CYS A 311 10.95 31.09 3.30
N ASP A 312 11.74 31.41 4.31
CA ASP A 312 13.20 31.18 4.30
C ASP A 312 13.56 29.68 4.26
N ASP A 313 12.72 28.83 4.85
CA ASP A 313 12.82 27.37 4.90
C ASP A 313 11.84 26.65 3.96
N ALA A 314 11.31 27.34 2.95
CA ALA A 314 10.33 26.76 2.02
C ALA A 314 10.81 25.51 1.25
N ASN A 315 12.12 25.23 1.23
CA ASN A 315 12.67 24.01 0.61
C ASN A 315 12.57 22.77 1.51
N GLU A 316 12.29 22.95 2.80
CA GLU A 316 12.12 21.85 3.76
C GLU A 316 10.64 21.43 3.91
N ILE A 317 9.73 22.18 3.28
CA ILE A 317 8.27 21.94 3.30
C ILE A 317 7.93 21.02 2.12
N GLU A 318 7.21 19.95 2.42
CA GLU A 318 6.73 18.94 1.47
C GLU A 318 5.46 19.45 0.75
N ASP A 319 4.43 19.81 1.50
CA ASP A 319 3.13 20.28 0.99
C ASP A 319 3.05 21.82 0.96
N LYS A 320 3.84 22.46 0.09
CA LYS A 320 3.99 23.94 0.04
C LYS A 320 2.69 24.70 -0.24
N GLN A 321 1.78 24.09 -0.99
CA GLN A 321 0.51 24.70 -1.40
C GLN A 321 -0.47 24.75 -0.22
N GLU A 322 -0.63 23.64 0.49
CA GLU A 322 -1.41 23.54 1.72
C GLU A 322 -0.79 24.39 2.83
N ALA A 323 0.54 24.41 2.96
CA ALA A 323 1.25 25.26 3.91
C ALA A 323 0.97 26.75 3.67
N TYR A 324 0.94 27.20 2.40
CA TYR A 324 0.55 28.58 2.05
C TYR A 324 -0.83 28.91 2.57
N LEU A 325 -1.79 28.03 2.31
CA LEU A 325 -3.17 28.26 2.69
C LEU A 325 -3.36 28.18 4.20
N ALA A 326 -2.62 27.31 4.90
CA ALA A 326 -2.61 27.25 6.35
C ALA A 326 -2.14 28.59 6.98
N VAL A 327 -1.13 29.23 6.40
CA VAL A 327 -0.69 30.57 6.82
C VAL A 327 -1.76 31.61 6.52
N LYS A 328 -2.32 31.60 5.30
CA LYS A 328 -3.34 32.56 4.85
C LYS A 328 -4.64 32.49 5.66
N LEU A 329 -5.06 31.29 6.04
CA LEU A 329 -6.23 31.04 6.89
C LEU A 329 -5.96 31.31 8.39
N GLY A 330 -4.71 31.59 8.75
CA GLY A 330 -4.31 31.84 10.13
C GLY A 330 -4.34 30.58 11.00
N ILE A 331 -4.26 29.39 10.39
CA ILE A 331 -4.08 28.11 11.10
C ILE A 331 -2.70 28.13 11.80
N ILE A 332 -1.69 28.60 11.07
CA ILE A 332 -0.31 28.71 11.54
C ILE A 332 0.29 30.07 11.15
N SER A 333 1.27 30.54 11.90
CA SER A 333 2.03 31.76 11.58
C SER A 333 3.50 31.43 11.36
N LEU A 334 4.13 32.15 10.42
CA LEU A 334 5.58 32.14 10.26
C LEU A 334 6.25 32.77 11.48
N ILE A 335 7.40 32.23 11.87
CA ILE A 335 8.23 32.73 12.96
C ILE A 335 9.54 33.19 12.33
N ASP A 336 9.82 34.49 12.40
CA ASP A 336 11.00 35.10 11.75
C ASP A 336 11.14 34.70 10.27
N ASN A 337 10.03 34.71 9.53
CA ASN A 337 9.95 34.30 8.11
C ASN A 337 10.24 32.81 7.84
N HIS A 338 10.16 31.93 8.85
CA HIS A 338 10.30 30.48 8.73
C HIS A 338 9.00 29.75 9.12
N PHE A 339 8.75 28.59 8.53
CA PHE A 339 7.61 27.72 8.79
C PHE A 339 7.89 26.67 9.87
N TYR A 340 9.11 26.16 9.91
CA TYR A 340 9.63 25.05 10.72
C TYR A 340 8.82 23.76 10.52
N PRO A 341 8.89 23.11 9.35
CA PRO A 341 8.02 21.99 8.99
C PRO A 341 8.17 20.77 9.92
N ASN A 342 9.40 20.47 10.33
CA ASN A 342 9.76 19.29 11.13
C ASN A 342 9.62 19.46 12.65
N ASP A 343 9.39 20.68 13.12
CA ASP A 343 9.22 20.95 14.55
C ASP A 343 7.91 20.35 15.07
N ASN A 344 7.90 19.87 16.33
CA ASN A 344 6.69 19.31 16.94
C ASN A 344 5.56 20.36 17.04
N ALA A 345 4.35 19.96 16.68
CA ALA A 345 3.17 20.79 16.81
C ALA A 345 2.84 21.06 18.29
N THR A 346 2.56 22.33 18.60
CA THR A 346 2.16 22.71 19.95
C THR A 346 0.65 22.67 20.13
N MET A 347 0.16 22.54 21.36
CA MET A 347 -1.26 22.59 21.67
C MET A 347 -1.88 23.96 21.34
N THR A 348 -1.07 25.02 21.27
CA THR A 348 -1.51 26.32 20.75
C THR A 348 -1.85 26.24 19.26
N LEU A 349 -1.01 25.57 18.46
CA LEU A 349 -1.29 25.32 17.04
C LEU A 349 -2.53 24.43 16.88
N VAL A 350 -2.62 23.32 17.62
CA VAL A 350 -3.79 22.41 17.62
C VAL A 350 -5.08 23.17 17.91
N ASN A 351 -5.13 23.93 19.00
CA ASN A 351 -6.33 24.70 19.36
C ASN A 351 -6.67 25.77 18.31
N LYS A 352 -5.65 26.37 17.69
CA LYS A 352 -5.86 27.34 16.61
C LYS A 352 -6.43 26.66 15.37
N SER A 353 -5.92 25.50 14.98
CA SER A 353 -6.45 24.68 13.88
C SER A 353 -7.91 24.31 14.13
N LEU A 354 -8.23 23.77 15.31
CA LEU A 354 -9.61 23.38 15.66
C LEU A 354 -10.56 24.58 15.72
N SER A 355 -10.08 25.76 16.15
CA SER A 355 -10.85 27.01 16.10
C SER A 355 -11.15 27.41 14.66
N VAL A 356 -10.18 27.33 13.75
CA VAL A 356 -10.38 27.63 12.33
C VAL A 356 -11.37 26.63 11.71
N VAL A 357 -11.24 25.34 12.04
CA VAL A 357 -12.21 24.31 11.62
C VAL A 357 -13.61 24.70 12.04
N LYS A 358 -13.79 25.03 13.32
CA LYS A 358 -15.08 25.48 13.85
C LYS A 358 -15.61 26.72 13.12
N ASP A 359 -14.80 27.75 12.94
CA ASP A 359 -15.20 29.01 12.29
C ASP A 359 -15.67 28.75 10.84
N VAL A 360 -14.96 27.88 10.11
CA VAL A 360 -15.30 27.51 8.72
C VAL A 360 -16.57 26.67 8.67
N LEU A 361 -16.77 25.71 9.58
CA LEU A 361 -18.01 24.94 9.65
C LEU A 361 -19.20 25.83 10.03
N ASP A 362 -19.04 26.71 11.02
CA ASP A 362 -20.07 27.64 11.46
C ASP A 362 -20.46 28.63 10.34
N SER A 363 -19.55 28.94 9.42
CA SER A 363 -19.81 29.81 8.26
C SER A 363 -20.81 29.21 7.26
N GLN A 364 -21.06 27.90 7.31
CA GLN A 364 -22.02 27.22 6.43
C GLN A 364 -23.47 27.36 6.92
N ASN A 365 -23.67 27.86 8.14
CA ASN A 365 -25.02 28.06 8.69
C ASN A 365 -25.73 29.22 7.99
N VAL A 366 -27.03 29.02 7.72
CA VAL A 366 -27.93 29.99 7.10
C VAL A 366 -29.17 30.21 7.96
N SER A 367 -29.86 31.33 7.77
CA SER A 367 -31.17 31.57 8.39
C SER A 367 -32.22 30.53 7.96
N ASN A 368 -33.10 30.17 8.90
CA ASN A 368 -34.27 29.32 8.63
C ASN A 368 -35.31 30.02 7.73
N GLU A 369 -35.38 31.35 7.80
CA GLU A 369 -36.16 32.16 6.87
C GLU A 369 -35.24 32.70 5.77
N PRO A 370 -35.50 32.42 4.49
CA PRO A 370 -34.67 32.88 3.39
C PRO A 370 -34.52 34.40 3.37
N VAL A 371 -33.28 34.86 3.20
CA VAL A 371 -32.90 36.28 3.10
C VAL A 371 -32.44 36.55 1.68
N SER A 372 -32.85 37.69 1.13
CA SER A 372 -32.37 38.19 -0.17
C SER A 372 -32.32 39.72 -0.13
N ASN A 373 -31.11 40.27 -0.06
CA ASN A 373 -30.85 41.69 -0.23
C ASN A 373 -29.79 41.91 -1.32
N ILE A 374 -30.13 42.71 -2.32
CA ILE A 374 -29.21 43.08 -3.41
C ILE A 374 -29.23 44.60 -3.51
N ASP A 375 -28.12 45.21 -3.15
CA ASP A 375 -27.89 46.65 -3.28
C ASP A 375 -27.18 46.89 -4.63
N TYR A 376 -27.78 47.69 -5.50
CA TYR A 376 -27.24 48.01 -6.82
C TYR A 376 -26.43 49.32 -6.80
N LYS A 377 -25.44 49.43 -7.68
CA LYS A 377 -24.67 50.66 -7.85
C LYS A 377 -25.55 51.81 -8.35
N ASP A 378 -25.11 53.04 -8.04
CA ASP A 378 -25.75 54.27 -8.52
C ASP A 378 -25.92 54.26 -10.05
N GLY A 379 -27.15 54.51 -10.51
CA GLY A 379 -27.51 54.59 -11.94
C GLY A 379 -28.00 53.28 -12.57
N VAL A 380 -28.07 52.17 -11.81
CA VAL A 380 -28.70 50.93 -12.25
C VAL A 380 -30.23 51.07 -12.22
N ILE A 381 -30.89 50.71 -13.32
CA ILE A 381 -32.35 50.80 -13.50
C ILE A 381 -32.96 49.41 -13.28
N THR A 382 -33.96 49.28 -12.42
CA THR A 382 -34.65 48.01 -12.15
C THR A 382 -35.99 47.95 -12.87
N LEU A 383 -36.28 46.81 -13.50
CA LEU A 383 -37.54 46.49 -14.16
C LEU A 383 -38.09 45.16 -13.63
N GLN A 384 -39.40 45.02 -13.61
CA GLN A 384 -40.07 43.78 -13.22
C GLN A 384 -40.16 42.81 -14.41
N GLU A 385 -40.18 41.50 -14.15
CA GLU A 385 -40.22 40.49 -15.22
C GLU A 385 -41.48 40.57 -16.10
N ASN A 386 -42.60 41.02 -15.52
CA ASN A 386 -43.86 41.22 -16.25
C ASN A 386 -43.91 42.54 -17.05
N GLU A 387 -42.95 43.44 -16.86
CA GLU A 387 -42.85 44.72 -17.57
C GLU A 387 -42.15 44.59 -18.92
N VAL A 388 -41.48 43.46 -19.17
CA VAL A 388 -40.65 43.28 -20.36
C VAL A 388 -40.86 41.93 -21.04
N THR A 389 -40.45 41.84 -22.30
CA THR A 389 -40.25 40.57 -23.01
C THR A 389 -38.78 40.51 -23.40
N ILE A 390 -38.07 39.51 -22.88
CA ILE A 390 -36.64 39.31 -23.12
C ILE A 390 -36.47 38.36 -24.31
N LEU A 391 -35.66 38.78 -25.28
CA LEU A 391 -35.15 37.99 -26.38
C LEU A 391 -33.62 37.93 -26.26
N GLU A 392 -32.97 37.10 -27.06
CA GLU A 392 -31.52 36.83 -26.96
C GLU A 392 -30.65 38.10 -26.93
N ASN A 393 -30.92 39.08 -27.80
CA ASN A 393 -30.16 40.33 -27.91
C ASN A 393 -31.03 41.59 -27.79
N GLU A 394 -32.32 41.44 -27.43
CA GLU A 394 -33.28 42.55 -27.36
C GLU A 394 -34.18 42.44 -26.13
N ILE A 395 -34.48 43.57 -25.47
CA ILE A 395 -35.53 43.67 -24.47
C ILE A 395 -36.64 44.57 -25.01
N ILE A 396 -37.86 44.03 -25.09
CA ILE A 396 -39.04 44.78 -25.49
C ILE A 396 -39.79 45.21 -24.23
N ILE A 397 -39.92 46.51 -24.01
CA ILE A 397 -40.63 47.05 -22.85
C ILE A 397 -42.12 47.14 -23.16
N ASN A 398 -42.95 46.68 -22.22
CA ASN A 398 -44.41 46.71 -22.34
C ASN A 398 -44.96 48.14 -22.25
N ASN A 399 -46.10 48.40 -22.91
CA ASN A 399 -46.71 49.73 -22.94
C ASN A 399 -47.12 50.17 -21.53
N GLY A 400 -46.74 51.40 -21.15
CA GLY A 400 -47.07 52.00 -19.86
C GLY A 400 -45.94 52.00 -18.83
N VAL A 401 -44.78 51.40 -19.16
CA VAL A 401 -43.57 51.47 -18.36
C VAL A 401 -42.78 52.73 -18.74
N GLU A 402 -42.30 53.49 -17.76
CA GLU A 402 -41.48 54.68 -18.00
C GLU A 402 -40.10 54.27 -18.54
N THR A 403 -39.64 54.93 -19.61
CA THR A 403 -38.37 54.60 -20.26
C THR A 403 -37.49 55.83 -20.51
N GLU A 404 -37.82 56.98 -19.91
CA GLU A 404 -37.14 58.26 -20.17
C GLU A 404 -35.67 58.24 -19.72
N ASP A 405 -35.39 57.57 -18.60
CA ASP A 405 -34.05 57.46 -18.02
C ASP A 405 -33.17 56.40 -18.70
N ILE A 406 -33.75 55.55 -19.55
CA ILE A 406 -33.04 54.48 -20.25
C ILE A 406 -32.38 55.04 -21.52
N GLN A 407 -31.06 54.93 -21.61
CA GLN A 407 -30.25 55.39 -22.74
C GLN A 407 -29.20 54.34 -23.10
N LYS A 408 -28.45 54.57 -24.19
CA LYS A 408 -27.28 53.76 -24.48
C LYS A 408 -26.31 53.80 -23.29
N ASP A 409 -25.68 52.67 -23.00
CA ASP A 409 -24.78 52.40 -21.88
C ASP A 409 -25.46 52.37 -20.49
N SER A 410 -26.78 52.56 -20.41
CA SER A 410 -27.53 52.30 -19.16
C SER A 410 -27.44 50.81 -18.77
N ILE A 411 -27.37 50.56 -17.46
CA ILE A 411 -27.43 49.22 -16.88
C ILE A 411 -28.85 48.96 -16.39
N ILE A 412 -29.42 47.83 -16.80
CA ILE A 412 -30.78 47.42 -16.47
C ILE A 412 -30.76 46.07 -15.77
N VAL A 413 -31.49 45.94 -14.67
CA VAL A 413 -31.73 44.66 -13.99
C VAL A 413 -33.20 44.31 -14.15
N VAL A 414 -33.49 43.11 -14.68
CA VAL A 414 -34.85 42.60 -14.83
C VAL A 414 -35.09 41.47 -13.82
N GLY A 415 -35.74 41.79 -12.71
CA GLY A 415 -36.04 40.84 -11.64
C GLY A 415 -34.83 39.96 -11.28
N GLU A 416 -35.05 38.64 -11.24
CA GLU A 416 -33.99 37.63 -11.08
C GLU A 416 -33.49 37.08 -12.43
N THR A 417 -34.05 37.57 -13.53
CA THR A 417 -33.86 36.99 -14.86
C THR A 417 -32.52 37.38 -15.47
N GLY A 418 -32.05 38.61 -15.27
CA GLY A 418 -30.81 39.05 -15.89
C GLY A 418 -30.48 40.52 -15.63
N CYS A 419 -29.20 40.87 -15.75
CA CYS A 419 -28.75 42.25 -15.87
C CYS A 419 -28.06 42.51 -17.21
N TYR A 420 -28.32 43.68 -17.78
CA TYR A 420 -28.08 43.99 -19.17
C TYR A 420 -27.54 45.40 -19.35
N LYS A 421 -26.60 45.56 -20.27
CA LYS A 421 -26.09 46.85 -20.74
C LYS A 421 -26.78 47.21 -22.04
N VAL A 422 -27.35 48.41 -22.10
CA VAL A 422 -28.09 48.87 -23.27
C VAL A 422 -27.11 49.30 -24.38
N THR A 423 -27.15 48.61 -25.51
CA THR A 423 -26.29 48.90 -26.67
C THR A 423 -26.94 49.88 -27.64
N ASP A 424 -28.28 49.82 -27.79
CA ASP A 424 -29.08 50.74 -28.60
C ASP A 424 -30.53 50.84 -28.07
N LYS A 425 -31.24 51.93 -28.40
CA LYS A 425 -32.65 52.14 -28.05
C LYS A 425 -33.43 52.56 -29.28
N SER A 426 -34.43 51.76 -29.63
CA SER A 426 -35.30 51.98 -30.79
C SER A 426 -36.79 51.83 -30.43
N THR A 427 -37.66 52.05 -31.41
CA THR A 427 -39.11 51.86 -31.26
C THR A 427 -39.63 50.95 -32.37
N ARG A 428 -40.33 49.87 -31.99
CA ARG A 428 -40.96 48.91 -32.91
C ARG A 428 -42.40 48.69 -32.46
N ASP A 429 -43.37 48.89 -33.36
CA ASP A 429 -44.81 48.74 -33.08
C ASP A 429 -45.32 49.50 -31.84
N ASN A 430 -44.92 50.77 -31.69
CA ASN A 430 -45.19 51.63 -30.53
C ASN A 430 -44.64 51.11 -29.18
N LYS A 431 -43.74 50.12 -29.19
CA LYS A 431 -43.02 49.65 -28.00
C LYS A 431 -41.56 50.08 -28.04
N THR A 432 -41.00 50.38 -26.88
CA THR A 432 -39.55 50.60 -26.73
C THR A 432 -38.83 49.26 -26.85
N VAL A 433 -37.84 49.20 -27.74
CA VAL A 433 -36.97 48.02 -27.92
C VAL A 433 -35.54 48.44 -27.61
N LEU A 434 -34.92 47.72 -26.69
CA LEU A 434 -33.54 47.93 -26.29
C LEU A 434 -32.69 46.83 -26.90
N GLY A 435 -31.68 47.20 -27.69
CA GLY A 435 -30.56 46.29 -27.96
C GLY A 435 -29.75 46.14 -26.68
N VAL A 436 -29.43 44.91 -26.30
CA VAL A 436 -28.76 44.64 -25.02
C VAL A 436 -27.65 43.59 -25.16
N GLU A 437 -26.69 43.66 -24.24
CA GLU A 437 -25.70 42.62 -23.97
C GLU A 437 -25.63 42.36 -22.44
N PRO A 438 -25.10 41.21 -21.97
CA PRO A 438 -24.92 40.97 -20.53
C PRO A 438 -24.03 42.04 -19.88
N ALA A 439 -24.44 42.57 -18.71
CA ALA A 439 -23.67 43.59 -17.97
C ALA A 439 -22.68 42.96 -16.99
N ASP A 440 -21.43 43.44 -16.93
CA ASP A 440 -20.45 42.98 -15.93
C ASP A 440 -21.04 43.13 -14.51
N LEU A 441 -20.98 42.06 -13.71
CA LEU A 441 -21.52 42.04 -12.35
C LEU A 441 -20.92 43.17 -11.49
N ASN A 442 -19.66 43.54 -11.72
CA ASN A 442 -18.98 44.67 -11.09
C ASN A 442 -19.62 46.02 -11.38
N GLU A 443 -20.25 46.20 -12.55
CA GLU A 443 -20.96 47.43 -12.91
C GLU A 443 -22.37 47.47 -12.28
N VAL A 444 -22.87 46.33 -11.80
CA VAL A 444 -24.27 46.15 -11.37
C VAL A 444 -24.40 46.18 -9.85
N ILE A 445 -23.63 45.36 -9.13
CA ILE A 445 -23.84 45.13 -7.69
C ILE A 445 -22.92 46.01 -6.85
N GLU A 446 -23.45 46.58 -5.77
CA GLU A 446 -22.68 47.21 -4.70
C GLU A 446 -22.45 46.21 -3.56
N ASN A 447 -23.50 45.49 -3.17
CA ASN A 447 -23.48 44.47 -2.13
C ASN A 447 -24.60 43.45 -2.37
N MET A 448 -24.34 42.18 -2.09
CA MET A 448 -25.32 41.09 -2.24
C MET A 448 -25.26 40.18 -1.02
N ASN A 449 -26.42 39.91 -0.42
CA ASN A 449 -26.56 38.91 0.64
C ASN A 449 -27.82 38.08 0.38
N ILE A 450 -27.62 36.85 -0.09
CA ILE A 450 -28.67 35.84 -0.28
C ILE A 450 -28.32 34.65 0.59
N GLU A 451 -29.23 34.19 1.44
CA GLU A 451 -29.05 32.92 2.16
C GLU A 451 -30.37 32.22 2.42
N GLY A 452 -30.34 30.90 2.43
CA GLY A 452 -31.51 30.11 2.77
C GLY A 452 -31.32 28.62 2.55
N THR A 453 -32.32 27.86 2.98
CA THR A 453 -32.40 26.41 2.78
C THR A 453 -33.78 26.06 2.22
N THR A 454 -33.83 25.09 1.31
CA THR A 454 -35.08 24.59 0.72
C THR A 454 -34.96 23.09 0.38
N LYS A 455 -36.08 22.43 0.14
CA LYS A 455 -36.13 21.02 -0.28
C LYS A 455 -36.52 20.90 -1.76
N ALA A 456 -35.93 19.93 -2.44
CA ALA A 456 -36.29 19.59 -3.81
C ALA A 456 -37.74 19.09 -3.90
N ASP A 457 -38.50 19.65 -4.85
CA ASP A 457 -39.88 19.26 -5.12
C ASP A 457 -39.96 18.50 -6.44
N PHE A 458 -39.71 17.18 -6.37
CA PHE A 458 -39.62 16.31 -7.55
C PHE A 458 -40.90 16.21 -8.38
N SER A 459 -42.06 16.72 -7.91
CA SER A 459 -43.26 16.88 -8.75
C SER A 459 -43.04 17.82 -9.94
N LYS A 460 -41.99 18.66 -9.89
CA LYS A 460 -41.58 19.58 -10.96
C LYS A 460 -40.47 19.03 -11.85
N PHE A 461 -40.10 17.75 -11.72
CA PHE A 461 -39.04 17.14 -12.51
C PHE A 461 -39.39 17.18 -14.00
N ILE A 462 -38.43 17.59 -14.82
CA ILE A 462 -38.55 17.69 -16.28
C ILE A 462 -37.65 16.62 -16.90
N PRO A 463 -38.23 15.54 -17.46
CA PRO A 463 -37.46 14.47 -18.09
C PRO A 463 -36.55 14.96 -19.20
N GLY A 464 -35.38 14.34 -19.32
CA GLY A 464 -34.45 14.53 -20.43
C GLY A 464 -34.99 14.02 -21.76
N GLU A 465 -34.31 14.35 -22.84
CA GLU A 465 -34.70 13.88 -24.17
C GLU A 465 -34.66 12.34 -24.25
N ASN A 466 -35.74 11.73 -24.75
CA ASN A 466 -35.91 10.27 -24.85
C ASN A 466 -35.88 9.50 -23.50
N VAL A 467 -36.06 10.19 -22.38
CA VAL A 467 -36.22 9.57 -21.06
C VAL A 467 -37.71 9.43 -20.75
N ILE A 468 -38.17 8.20 -20.52
CA ILE A 468 -39.51 7.94 -20.02
C ILE A 468 -39.40 7.86 -18.50
N VAL A 469 -40.13 8.72 -17.80
CA VAL A 469 -40.17 8.76 -16.34
C VAL A 469 -41.60 8.55 -15.87
N ASP A 470 -41.77 7.64 -14.91
CA ASP A 470 -43.01 7.49 -14.16
C ASP A 470 -42.83 8.05 -12.75
N ILE A 471 -43.58 9.12 -12.45
CA ILE A 471 -43.57 9.80 -11.16
C ILE A 471 -44.89 9.48 -10.46
N PRO A 472 -44.88 8.79 -9.31
CA PRO A 472 -46.13 8.47 -8.60
C PRO A 472 -46.92 9.74 -8.22
N GLU A 473 -48.26 9.68 -8.31
CA GLU A 473 -49.13 10.78 -7.86
C GLU A 473 -49.00 10.97 -6.33
N ALA A 474 -48.81 12.21 -5.88
CA ALA A 474 -48.69 12.55 -4.46
C ALA A 474 -49.94 12.14 -3.66
N ASP A 475 -49.76 11.49 -2.50
CA ASP A 475 -50.88 11.13 -1.61
C ASP A 475 -51.49 12.39 -0.97
N THR A 476 -52.57 12.88 -1.58
CA THR A 476 -53.29 14.07 -1.15
C THR A 476 -53.98 13.95 0.23
N ASN A 477 -53.94 12.79 0.88
CA ASN A 477 -54.55 12.58 2.21
C ASN A 477 -53.60 12.81 3.39
N ALA A 478 -52.30 13.02 3.16
CA ALA A 478 -51.34 13.36 4.20
C ALA A 478 -51.36 14.87 4.47
N ARG A 479 -52.08 15.29 5.53
CA ARG A 479 -51.93 16.65 6.09
C ARG A 479 -50.57 16.76 6.81
N SER A 480 -49.50 17.08 6.11
CA SER A 480 -48.31 17.71 6.71
C SER A 480 -47.83 18.89 5.85
N VAL A 481 -47.21 19.88 6.51
CA VAL A 481 -46.73 21.16 5.94
C VAL A 481 -45.32 20.99 5.33
N THR A 482 -44.99 19.80 4.87
CA THR A 482 -43.70 19.45 4.26
C THR A 482 -43.94 18.92 2.85
N THR A 483 -42.98 19.13 1.94
CA THR A 483 -43.00 18.64 0.55
C THR A 483 -43.53 17.20 0.46
N PRO A 484 -44.44 16.87 -0.47
CA PRO A 484 -45.00 15.53 -0.59
C PRO A 484 -43.91 14.51 -0.90
N ASP A 485 -43.87 13.42 -0.14
CA ASP A 485 -43.08 12.22 -0.48
C ASP A 485 -43.73 11.58 -1.71
N ILE A 486 -43.07 11.68 -2.86
CA ILE A 486 -43.58 11.17 -4.14
C ILE A 486 -43.17 9.70 -4.38
N GLY A 487 -42.42 9.07 -3.48
CA GLY A 487 -41.96 7.69 -3.61
C GLY A 487 -40.94 7.46 -4.73
N LYS A 488 -40.80 6.19 -5.14
CA LYS A 488 -39.78 5.67 -6.06
C LYS A 488 -40.09 6.07 -7.52
N MET A 489 -39.38 7.05 -8.06
CA MET A 489 -39.40 7.41 -9.49
C MET A 489 -38.79 6.27 -10.30
N THR A 490 -39.41 5.85 -11.40
CA THR A 490 -38.80 4.90 -12.34
C THR A 490 -38.46 5.59 -13.65
N PHE A 491 -37.37 5.16 -14.29
CA PHE A 491 -36.94 5.70 -15.57
C PHE A 491 -36.56 4.59 -16.55
N GLU A 492 -36.81 4.84 -17.83
CA GLU A 492 -36.39 3.99 -18.94
C GLU A 492 -35.84 4.85 -20.09
N ILE A 493 -34.71 4.41 -20.64
CA ILE A 493 -34.01 5.08 -21.75
C ILE A 493 -33.65 4.03 -22.78
N SER A 494 -34.17 4.16 -24.00
CA SER A 494 -33.82 3.26 -25.11
C SER A 494 -32.51 3.71 -25.78
N LEU A 495 -31.52 2.81 -25.85
CA LEU A 495 -30.22 3.06 -26.48
C LEU A 495 -30.12 2.50 -27.92
N GLY A 496 -31.11 1.70 -28.35
CA GLY A 496 -31.19 1.06 -29.66
C GLY A 496 -32.12 -0.16 -29.66
N ASP A 497 -32.15 -0.91 -30.76
CA ASP A 497 -32.94 -2.13 -30.88
C ASP A 497 -32.53 -3.12 -29.78
N ASN A 498 -33.48 -3.39 -28.86
CA ASN A 498 -33.32 -4.31 -27.72
C ASN A 498 -32.30 -3.90 -26.65
N ILE A 499 -31.89 -2.62 -26.54
CA ILE A 499 -31.05 -2.15 -25.42
C ILE A 499 -31.73 -0.99 -24.72
N ALA A 500 -31.95 -1.12 -23.41
CA ALA A 500 -32.53 -0.07 -22.58
C ALA A 500 -31.82 0.05 -21.24
N VAL A 501 -31.63 1.27 -20.76
CA VAL A 501 -31.29 1.52 -19.37
C VAL A 501 -32.59 1.66 -18.61
N LYS A 502 -32.77 0.87 -17.56
CA LYS A 502 -33.94 0.97 -16.68
C LYS A 502 -33.48 1.09 -15.25
N GLY A 503 -34.25 1.80 -14.46
CA GLY A 503 -33.92 1.96 -13.07
C GLY A 503 -34.96 2.72 -12.31
N SER A 504 -34.57 3.07 -11.11
CA SER A 504 -35.40 3.76 -10.16
C SER A 504 -34.56 4.58 -9.20
N LEU A 505 -35.11 5.72 -8.82
CA LEU A 505 -34.50 6.71 -7.96
C LEU A 505 -35.54 7.08 -6.89
N ASN A 506 -35.18 6.90 -5.62
CA ASN A 506 -35.83 7.57 -4.51
C ASN A 506 -34.89 8.65 -3.99
N ALA A 507 -35.36 9.87 -3.82
CA ALA A 507 -34.51 11.01 -3.50
C ALA A 507 -35.19 12.01 -2.54
N ASP A 508 -34.53 12.29 -1.42
CA ASP A 508 -34.80 13.48 -0.59
C ASP A 508 -33.55 14.36 -0.62
N ILE A 509 -33.67 15.58 -1.13
CA ILE A 509 -32.53 16.48 -1.31
C ILE A 509 -32.82 17.80 -0.62
N THR A 510 -31.98 18.14 0.35
CA THR A 510 -31.96 19.48 0.94
C THR A 510 -30.90 20.32 0.24
N ILE A 511 -31.24 21.56 -0.09
CA ILE A 511 -30.37 22.52 -0.77
C ILE A 511 -30.15 23.69 0.18
N THR A 512 -28.89 24.02 0.42
CA THR A 512 -28.49 25.16 1.24
C THR A 512 -27.62 26.09 0.41
N THR A 513 -27.92 27.38 0.43
CA THR A 513 -27.19 28.37 -0.36
C THR A 513 -26.88 29.62 0.46
N LYS A 514 -25.70 30.19 0.20
CA LYS A 514 -25.26 31.49 0.70
C LYS A 514 -24.55 32.23 -0.42
N CYS A 515 -24.77 33.53 -0.54
CA CYS A 515 -24.10 34.40 -1.50
C CYS A 515 -23.92 35.78 -0.85
N ASP A 516 -22.75 35.98 -0.25
CA ASP A 516 -22.33 37.22 0.39
C ASP A 516 -21.16 37.82 -0.39
N ILE A 517 -21.44 38.91 -1.13
CA ILE A 517 -20.52 39.60 -2.03
C ILE A 517 -20.49 41.09 -1.69
N ASP A 518 -19.29 41.63 -1.48
CA ASP A 518 -19.07 43.06 -1.28
C ASP A 518 -18.27 43.65 -2.45
N ALA A 519 -18.83 44.66 -3.13
CA ALA A 519 -18.22 45.35 -4.26
C ALA A 519 -18.01 46.86 -4.01
N ARG A 520 -18.06 47.29 -2.73
CA ARG A 520 -17.96 48.72 -2.34
C ARG A 520 -16.54 49.28 -2.43
N PHE A 521 -15.53 48.49 -2.05
CA PHE A 521 -14.16 49.01 -1.84
C PHE A 521 -13.04 47.99 -2.09
N ALA A 522 -13.14 47.10 -3.08
CA ALA A 522 -12.15 46.04 -3.27
C ALA A 522 -11.33 46.19 -4.57
N TRP A 523 -10.01 46.05 -4.46
CA TRP A 523 -9.16 45.50 -5.51
C TRP A 523 -8.68 44.14 -4.97
N PRO A 524 -9.09 43.00 -5.55
CA PRO A 524 -9.86 42.87 -6.80
C PRO A 524 -11.34 43.31 -6.66
N PRO A 525 -12.04 43.63 -7.77
CA PRO A 525 -13.29 44.41 -7.76
C PRO A 525 -14.53 43.75 -7.13
N LEU A 526 -14.50 42.43 -6.88
CA LEU A 526 -15.47 41.70 -6.06
C LEU A 526 -14.74 41.07 -4.87
N ASP A 527 -15.29 41.20 -3.67
CA ASP A 527 -14.83 40.47 -2.49
C ASP A 527 -15.87 39.41 -2.10
N PHE A 528 -15.54 38.14 -2.35
CA PHE A 528 -16.40 37.01 -2.05
C PHE A 528 -16.23 36.61 -0.58
N LYS A 529 -17.09 37.15 0.28
CA LYS A 529 -17.08 36.87 1.73
C LYS A 529 -17.45 35.42 2.01
N ASN A 530 -18.59 34.99 1.49
CA ASN A 530 -19.06 33.61 1.65
C ASN A 530 -20.08 33.26 0.57
N ILE A 531 -19.68 32.43 -0.39
CA ILE A 531 -20.57 31.93 -1.42
C ILE A 531 -20.58 30.42 -1.35
N MET A 532 -21.74 29.81 -1.25
CA MET A 532 -21.89 28.38 -1.03
C MET A 532 -23.10 27.84 -1.76
N LEU A 533 -22.93 26.69 -2.42
CA LEU A 533 -24.01 25.79 -2.79
C LEU A 533 -23.71 24.44 -2.17
N LYS A 534 -24.60 23.96 -1.31
CA LYS A 534 -24.49 22.66 -0.64
C LYS A 534 -25.76 21.85 -0.88
N LEU A 535 -25.58 20.60 -1.26
CA LEU A 535 -26.61 19.60 -1.50
C LEU A 535 -26.45 18.50 -0.46
N ASP A 536 -27.52 18.17 0.24
CA ASP A 536 -27.57 17.10 1.24
C ASP A 536 -28.56 16.02 0.76
N PRO A 537 -28.16 15.14 -0.20
CA PRO A 537 -29.07 14.15 -0.74
C PRO A 537 -29.09 12.84 0.05
N ARG A 538 -30.26 12.23 0.07
CA ARG A 538 -30.51 10.85 0.46
C ARG A 538 -31.09 10.12 -0.74
N LEU A 539 -30.25 9.33 -1.40
CA LEU A 539 -30.60 8.66 -2.67
C LEU A 539 -30.61 7.14 -2.47
N ASP A 540 -31.72 6.51 -2.84
CA ASP A 540 -31.75 5.07 -3.13
C ASP A 540 -31.86 4.89 -4.63
N VAL A 541 -30.81 4.34 -5.24
CA VAL A 541 -30.74 4.17 -6.69
C VAL A 541 -30.56 2.70 -7.02
N GLU A 542 -31.42 2.22 -7.90
CA GLU A 542 -31.30 0.91 -8.54
C GLU A 542 -31.33 1.15 -10.05
N ALA A 543 -30.23 0.83 -10.73
CA ALA A 543 -30.12 1.04 -12.17
C ALA A 543 -29.43 -0.15 -12.84
N GLY A 544 -29.90 -0.52 -14.03
CA GLY A 544 -29.34 -1.60 -14.81
C GLY A 544 -29.41 -1.34 -16.30
N ILE A 545 -28.49 -1.96 -17.04
CA ILE A 545 -28.52 -1.99 -18.50
C ILE A 545 -29.12 -3.31 -18.95
N TYR A 546 -30.25 -3.23 -19.62
CA TYR A 546 -31.04 -4.37 -20.06
C TYR A 546 -30.86 -4.56 -21.56
N VAL A 547 -30.60 -5.80 -21.95
CA VAL A 547 -30.54 -6.21 -23.35
C VAL A 547 -31.57 -7.31 -23.58
N GLY A 548 -32.51 -7.10 -24.51
CA GLY A 548 -33.64 -7.98 -24.79
C GLY A 548 -34.94 -7.58 -24.10
N ASP A 549 -35.99 -8.36 -24.34
CA ASP A 549 -37.30 -8.28 -23.69
C ASP A 549 -37.23 -8.85 -22.27
N SER A 550 -36.70 -8.02 -21.36
CA SER A 550 -36.91 -8.04 -19.90
C SER A 550 -36.92 -9.42 -19.21
N GLU A 551 -35.84 -9.72 -18.47
CA GLU A 551 -35.70 -10.75 -17.39
C GLU A 551 -34.89 -12.04 -17.65
N GLY A 552 -34.19 -12.20 -18.78
CA GLY A 552 -33.49 -13.47 -19.10
C GLY A 552 -32.03 -13.34 -19.52
N ALA A 553 -31.22 -14.33 -19.15
CA ALA A 553 -29.82 -14.46 -19.55
C ALA A 553 -29.62 -14.24 -21.07
N ILE A 554 -28.48 -13.63 -21.36
CA ILE A 554 -28.08 -13.10 -22.67
C ILE A 554 -27.42 -14.25 -23.42
N ASP A 555 -27.98 -14.62 -24.57
CA ASP A 555 -27.31 -15.60 -25.42
C ASP A 555 -26.04 -15.01 -26.06
N GLU A 556 -25.11 -15.90 -26.43
CA GLU A 556 -23.79 -15.56 -26.97
C GLU A 556 -23.87 -14.75 -28.28
N GLU A 557 -24.94 -14.95 -29.07
CA GLU A 557 -25.20 -14.21 -30.30
C GLU A 557 -25.64 -12.76 -30.02
N THR A 558 -26.46 -12.56 -28.99
CA THR A 558 -26.90 -11.24 -28.53
C THR A 558 -25.75 -10.49 -27.86
N LEU A 559 -24.89 -11.17 -27.10
CA LEU A 559 -23.66 -10.61 -26.53
C LEU A 559 -22.69 -10.10 -27.62
N GLU A 560 -22.49 -10.85 -28.71
CA GLU A 560 -21.65 -10.40 -29.83
C GLU A 560 -22.27 -9.21 -30.60
N LYS A 561 -23.61 -9.18 -30.78
CA LYS A 561 -24.29 -8.01 -31.36
C LYS A 561 -24.16 -6.75 -30.50
N VAL A 562 -24.19 -6.91 -29.17
CA VAL A 562 -23.96 -5.84 -28.21
C VAL A 562 -22.51 -5.33 -28.31
N LYS A 563 -21.52 -6.24 -28.28
CA LYS A 563 -20.10 -5.90 -28.49
C LYS A 563 -19.86 -5.18 -29.83
N ASP A 564 -20.49 -5.62 -30.91
CA ASP A 564 -20.36 -5.02 -32.24
C ASP A 564 -21.05 -3.65 -32.35
N ALA A 565 -22.18 -3.44 -31.67
CA ALA A 565 -22.83 -2.14 -31.57
C ALA A 565 -21.96 -1.12 -30.81
N PHE A 566 -21.23 -1.56 -29.78
CA PHE A 566 -20.32 -0.72 -29.01
C PHE A 566 -18.96 -0.48 -29.72
N LYS A 567 -18.44 -1.44 -30.49
CA LYS A 567 -17.23 -1.26 -31.32
C LYS A 567 -17.41 -0.27 -32.47
N ASN A 568 -18.64 -0.09 -32.99
CA ASN A 568 -18.91 0.65 -34.22
C ASN A 568 -19.56 2.04 -34.06
N GLY A 569 -19.36 2.73 -32.92
CA GLY A 569 -19.45 4.20 -32.90
C GLY A 569 -20.57 4.89 -32.10
N LYS A 570 -21.04 4.31 -30.98
CA LYS A 570 -21.73 5.10 -29.93
C LYS A 570 -20.86 5.11 -28.66
N LYS A 571 -20.54 6.30 -28.16
CA LYS A 571 -19.55 6.59 -27.09
C LYS A 571 -19.57 5.55 -25.96
N CYS A 572 -18.46 4.83 -25.75
CA CYS A 572 -18.29 3.79 -24.72
C CYS A 572 -18.05 4.34 -23.29
N LYS A 573 -18.18 5.66 -23.11
CA LYS A 573 -18.11 6.38 -21.83
C LYS A 573 -18.93 7.66 -21.94
N GLY A 574 -19.74 7.97 -20.94
CA GLY A 574 -20.51 9.22 -20.88
C GLY A 574 -21.49 9.31 -19.71
N THR A 575 -22.17 10.45 -19.61
CA THR A 575 -23.30 10.68 -18.69
C THR A 575 -24.59 10.62 -19.49
N ILE A 576 -25.55 9.83 -19.03
CA ILE A 576 -26.92 9.81 -19.53
C ILE A 576 -27.72 10.84 -18.73
N ASN A 577 -28.17 11.91 -19.37
CA ASN A 577 -29.02 12.92 -18.71
C ASN A 577 -30.44 12.35 -18.51
N LEU A 578 -30.84 12.16 -17.25
CA LEU A 578 -32.18 11.70 -16.86
C LEU A 578 -33.20 12.84 -16.91
N GLY A 579 -32.77 14.07 -16.66
CA GLY A 579 -33.60 15.26 -16.64
C GLY A 579 -33.12 16.30 -15.65
N LYS A 580 -33.92 17.35 -15.50
CA LYS A 580 -33.61 18.50 -14.65
C LYS A 580 -34.77 18.86 -13.73
N LEU A 581 -34.44 19.44 -12.58
CA LEU A 581 -35.38 19.86 -11.56
C LEU A 581 -35.12 21.33 -11.18
N PRO A 582 -36.04 22.26 -11.50
CA PRO A 582 -35.98 23.62 -10.98
C PRO A 582 -36.34 23.62 -9.49
N VAL A 583 -35.47 24.18 -8.67
CA VAL A 583 -35.66 24.34 -7.22
C VAL A 583 -36.11 25.76 -6.92
N VAL A 584 -37.15 25.88 -6.09
CA VAL A 584 -37.75 27.16 -5.69
C VAL A 584 -37.75 27.29 -4.16
N GLY A 585 -37.78 28.51 -3.65
CA GLY A 585 -37.93 28.77 -2.21
C GLY A 585 -36.88 29.69 -1.59
N ILE A 586 -35.85 30.09 -2.34
CA ILE A 586 -34.84 31.08 -1.90
C ILE A 586 -34.91 32.28 -2.84
N PRO A 587 -35.50 33.42 -2.43
CA PRO A 587 -35.58 34.63 -3.26
C PRO A 587 -34.19 35.13 -3.67
N GLY A 588 -34.11 35.82 -4.82
CA GLY A 588 -32.86 36.40 -5.34
C GLY A 588 -31.98 35.43 -6.12
N CYS A 589 -32.33 34.13 -6.16
CA CYS A 589 -31.57 33.13 -6.91
C CYS A 589 -32.46 32.04 -7.53
N ARG A 590 -31.92 31.37 -8.55
CA ARG A 590 -32.53 30.20 -9.17
C ARG A 590 -31.56 29.03 -9.08
N ILE A 591 -32.06 27.88 -8.66
CA ILE A 591 -31.24 26.67 -8.54
C ILE A 591 -31.81 25.61 -9.49
N TYR A 592 -30.93 25.00 -10.28
CA TYR A 592 -31.26 23.87 -11.13
C TYR A 592 -30.47 22.65 -10.68
N LEU A 593 -31.17 21.55 -10.45
CA LEU A 593 -30.54 20.25 -10.26
C LEU A 593 -30.64 19.46 -11.57
N GLU A 594 -29.55 18.83 -12.00
CA GLU A 594 -29.55 17.92 -13.13
C GLU A 594 -29.19 16.51 -12.66
N PHE A 595 -29.93 15.53 -13.15
CA PHE A 595 -29.76 14.13 -12.77
C PHE A 595 -29.19 13.37 -13.95
N GLY A 596 -28.10 12.66 -13.71
CA GLY A 596 -27.42 11.86 -14.71
C GLY A 596 -27.17 10.44 -14.23
N MET A 597 -26.76 9.58 -15.15
CA MET A 597 -26.06 8.35 -14.82
C MET A 597 -24.77 8.27 -15.60
N GLN A 598 -23.65 8.12 -14.88
CA GLN A 598 -22.38 7.82 -15.52
C GLN A 598 -22.36 6.34 -15.92
N TYR A 599 -21.79 6.07 -17.10
CA TYR A 599 -21.50 4.72 -17.54
C TYR A 599 -20.20 4.67 -18.36
N SER A 600 -19.48 3.56 -18.25
CA SER A 600 -18.44 3.12 -19.19
C SER A 600 -18.57 1.60 -19.42
N LEU A 601 -18.55 1.14 -20.67
CA LEU A 601 -19.07 -0.19 -21.02
C LEU A 601 -18.13 -1.07 -21.85
N GLU A 602 -17.94 -2.31 -21.35
CA GLU A 602 -17.66 -3.55 -22.11
C GLU A 602 -18.49 -4.78 -21.61
N GLY A 603 -19.60 -4.60 -20.85
CA GLY A 603 -20.37 -5.73 -20.28
C GLY A 603 -21.79 -5.39 -19.81
N HIS A 604 -22.51 -6.37 -19.24
CA HIS A 604 -23.87 -6.19 -18.69
C HIS A 604 -23.81 -6.03 -17.17
N PHE A 605 -24.58 -5.10 -16.60
CA PHE A 605 -24.55 -4.86 -15.16
C PHE A 605 -25.87 -4.33 -14.58
N LYS A 606 -26.05 -4.63 -13.29
CA LYS A 606 -27.04 -4.03 -12.39
C LYS A 606 -26.29 -3.48 -11.17
N VAL A 607 -26.62 -2.27 -10.75
CA VAL A 607 -26.10 -1.67 -9.53
C VAL A 607 -27.24 -1.21 -8.64
N VAL A 608 -27.10 -1.54 -7.36
CA VAL A 608 -27.90 -0.98 -6.27
C VAL A 608 -26.95 -0.16 -5.41
N CYS A 609 -27.22 1.14 -5.29
CA CYS A 609 -26.46 2.03 -4.44
C CYS A 609 -27.37 2.89 -3.57
N ASN A 610 -27.00 3.02 -2.30
CA ASN A 610 -27.56 3.97 -1.37
C ASN A 610 -26.49 5.02 -1.06
N VAL A 611 -26.88 6.29 -1.13
CA VAL A 611 -25.99 7.43 -0.93
C VAL A 611 -26.66 8.37 0.07
N ASP A 612 -26.04 8.58 1.22
CA ASP A 612 -26.40 9.59 2.22
C ASP A 612 -25.19 10.47 2.48
N GLY A 613 -25.33 11.79 2.36
CA GLY A 613 -24.18 12.66 2.53
C GLY A 613 -24.47 14.12 2.23
N GLN A 614 -23.38 14.89 2.18
CA GLN A 614 -23.36 16.29 1.80
C GLN A 614 -22.27 16.50 0.76
N PHE A 615 -22.59 17.17 -0.33
CA PHE A 615 -21.59 17.69 -1.24
C PHE A 615 -21.90 19.10 -1.64
N GLY A 616 -20.85 19.90 -1.82
CA GLY A 616 -20.99 21.30 -2.11
C GLY A 616 -19.68 21.95 -2.44
N VAL A 617 -19.79 23.22 -2.78
CA VAL A 617 -18.65 24.11 -2.94
C VAL A 617 -18.90 25.36 -2.13
N GLN A 618 -17.84 25.87 -1.52
CA GLN A 618 -17.84 27.12 -0.80
C GLN A 618 -16.63 27.95 -1.20
N VAL A 619 -16.84 29.24 -1.47
CA VAL A 619 -15.78 30.25 -1.53
C VAL A 619 -15.87 31.06 -0.26
N TYR A 620 -14.92 30.86 0.64
CA TYR A 620 -14.86 31.52 1.94
C TYR A 620 -13.69 32.49 1.98
N ASN A 621 -13.97 33.78 2.12
CA ASN A 621 -12.99 34.86 2.03
C ASN A 621 -12.07 34.74 0.81
N ASN A 622 -12.66 34.54 -0.38
CA ASN A 622 -11.98 34.30 -1.66
C ASN A 622 -11.13 33.02 -1.73
N ASN A 623 -11.26 32.08 -0.78
CA ASN A 623 -10.59 30.78 -0.84
C ASN A 623 -11.62 29.70 -1.12
N PRO A 624 -11.52 29.01 -2.26
CA PRO A 624 -12.44 27.95 -2.59
C PRO A 624 -12.14 26.67 -1.82
N ARG A 625 -13.21 25.94 -1.50
CA ARG A 625 -13.18 24.63 -0.87
C ARG A 625 -14.32 23.75 -1.32
N LEU A 626 -14.07 22.46 -1.36
CA LEU A 626 -15.10 21.44 -1.52
C LEU A 626 -15.66 21.07 -0.14
N ILE A 627 -16.97 20.87 -0.10
CA ILE A 627 -17.67 20.24 1.01
C ILE A 627 -17.99 18.83 0.52
N CYS A 628 -17.53 17.82 1.24
CA CYS A 628 -17.84 16.44 0.92
C CYS A 628 -17.86 15.61 2.20
N SER A 629 -18.99 14.96 2.45
CA SER A 629 -19.12 13.86 3.39
C SER A 629 -20.14 12.89 2.79
N ALA A 630 -19.83 11.60 2.83
CA ALA A 630 -20.64 10.58 2.21
C ALA A 630 -20.55 9.28 2.99
N ASN A 631 -21.70 8.67 3.16
CA ASN A 631 -21.85 7.32 3.65
C ASN A 631 -22.81 6.60 2.70
N GLY A 632 -22.61 5.31 2.52
CA GLY A 632 -23.40 4.59 1.55
C GLY A 632 -23.00 3.14 1.42
N SER A 633 -23.86 2.38 0.78
CA SER A 633 -23.57 1.00 0.41
C SER A 633 -23.74 0.85 -1.09
N VAL A 634 -22.85 0.05 -1.69
CA VAL A 634 -22.89 -0.26 -3.11
C VAL A 634 -22.84 -1.79 -3.23
N SER A 635 -23.85 -2.35 -3.89
CA SER A 635 -23.92 -3.79 -4.21
C SER A 635 -23.82 -3.97 -5.72
N PRO A 636 -22.61 -4.29 -6.25
CA PRO A 636 -22.42 -4.53 -7.67
C PRO A 636 -22.64 -5.99 -8.10
N GLU A 637 -23.22 -6.20 -9.29
CA GLU A 637 -23.08 -7.44 -10.08
C GLU A 637 -22.26 -7.09 -11.34
N LEU A 638 -20.93 -7.26 -11.30
CA LEU A 638 -20.00 -6.73 -12.31
C LEU A 638 -19.19 -7.79 -13.06
N GLY A 639 -18.83 -7.45 -14.31
CA GLY A 639 -17.73 -8.05 -15.08
C GLY A 639 -17.12 -7.02 -16.05
N GLY A 640 -15.78 -6.97 -16.14
CA GLY A 640 -15.02 -6.05 -17.01
C GLY A 640 -14.65 -4.69 -16.38
N ASN A 641 -13.91 -3.85 -17.12
CA ASN A 641 -13.60 -2.47 -16.73
C ASN A 641 -14.85 -1.59 -16.87
N VAL A 642 -15.59 -1.42 -15.78
CA VAL A 642 -16.91 -0.79 -15.78
C VAL A 642 -16.98 0.27 -14.69
N LYS A 643 -17.66 1.37 -14.96
CA LYS A 643 -18.00 2.41 -13.98
C LYS A 643 -19.46 2.78 -14.18
N ILE A 644 -20.28 2.68 -13.14
CA ILE A 644 -21.68 3.12 -13.15
C ILE A 644 -22.07 3.74 -11.81
N GLY A 645 -22.79 4.86 -11.88
CA GLY A 645 -23.41 5.47 -10.72
C GLY A 645 -24.32 6.65 -11.10
N PRO A 646 -25.25 7.05 -10.22
CA PRO A 646 -25.95 8.32 -10.34
C PRO A 646 -24.97 9.50 -10.35
N GLU A 647 -25.36 10.55 -11.06
CA GLU A 647 -24.73 11.86 -11.04
C GLU A 647 -25.79 12.90 -10.66
N LEU A 648 -25.45 13.79 -9.73
CA LEU A 648 -26.25 14.96 -9.39
C LEU A 648 -25.40 16.20 -9.64
N ALA A 649 -25.89 17.09 -10.50
CA ALA A 649 -25.31 18.41 -10.71
C ALA A 649 -26.23 19.50 -10.16
N GLY A 650 -25.64 20.58 -9.67
CA GLY A 650 -26.32 21.76 -9.17
C GLY A 650 -25.74 23.02 -9.79
N VAL A 651 -26.61 23.90 -10.29
CA VAL A 651 -26.23 25.23 -10.78
C VAL A 651 -26.99 26.28 -9.99
N LEU A 652 -26.27 27.19 -9.34
CA LEU A 652 -26.81 28.36 -8.67
C LEU A 652 -26.71 29.56 -9.61
N LYS A 653 -27.85 30.19 -9.92
CA LYS A 653 -27.92 31.40 -10.73
C LYS A 653 -28.42 32.60 -9.93
N THR A 654 -27.83 33.77 -10.14
CA THR A 654 -28.39 35.06 -9.69
C THR A 654 -28.21 36.11 -10.76
N LEU A 655 -29.16 37.03 -10.91
CA LEU A 655 -29.13 38.10 -11.92
C LEU A 655 -28.79 37.59 -13.34
N GLY A 656 -29.24 36.39 -13.70
CA GLY A 656 -28.98 35.74 -14.99
C GLY A 656 -27.61 35.07 -15.16
N TYR A 657 -26.71 35.16 -14.16
CA TYR A 657 -25.38 34.55 -14.17
C TYR A 657 -25.36 33.21 -13.45
N ASP A 658 -24.61 32.26 -13.99
CA ASP A 658 -24.28 30.99 -13.33
C ASP A 658 -23.13 31.30 -12.38
N ILE A 659 -23.45 31.45 -11.09
CA ILE A 659 -22.49 31.88 -10.06
C ILE A 659 -21.66 30.71 -9.58
N ILE A 660 -22.30 29.55 -9.39
CA ILE A 660 -21.68 28.29 -9.01
C ILE A 660 -22.26 27.18 -9.86
N ASP A 661 -21.39 26.33 -10.39
CA ASP A 661 -21.72 24.98 -10.86
C ASP A 661 -20.98 23.93 -10.01
N LEU A 662 -21.65 22.81 -9.76
CA LEU A 662 -21.04 21.63 -9.17
C LEU A 662 -21.70 20.36 -9.71
N SER A 663 -20.94 19.27 -9.77
CA SER A 663 -21.49 17.93 -9.96
C SER A 663 -20.82 16.94 -9.02
N ALA A 664 -21.56 15.94 -8.58
CA ALA A 664 -21.05 14.81 -7.83
C ALA A 664 -21.63 13.53 -8.42
N SER A 665 -20.81 12.50 -8.50
CA SER A 665 -21.21 11.17 -8.94
C SER A 665 -20.58 10.13 -8.04
N THR A 666 -21.33 9.08 -7.77
CA THR A 666 -20.85 7.97 -6.96
C THR A 666 -21.55 6.70 -7.37
N GLY A 667 -20.89 5.56 -7.20
CA GLY A 667 -21.45 4.28 -7.59
C GLY A 667 -20.42 3.16 -7.53
N ALA A 668 -20.60 2.14 -8.36
CA ALA A 668 -19.68 1.02 -8.44
C ALA A 668 -18.73 1.17 -9.62
N ALA A 669 -17.49 0.78 -9.39
CA ALA A 669 -16.51 0.54 -10.43
C ALA A 669 -15.96 -0.88 -10.30
N GLY A 670 -15.66 -1.49 -11.44
CA GLY A 670 -14.99 -2.76 -11.56
C GLY A 670 -13.74 -2.58 -12.39
N GLU A 671 -12.65 -3.16 -11.95
CA GLU A 671 -11.42 -3.29 -12.73
C GLU A 671 -11.10 -4.77 -12.89
N GLY A 672 -10.58 -5.14 -14.05
CA GLY A 672 -10.12 -6.51 -14.18
C GLY A 672 -9.27 -6.76 -15.40
N SER A 673 -8.38 -7.73 -15.26
CA SER A 673 -7.55 -8.22 -16.34
C SER A 673 -7.79 -9.71 -16.55
N LEU A 674 -7.73 -10.14 -17.81
CA LEU A 674 -7.81 -11.55 -18.18
C LEU A 674 -6.53 -11.93 -18.92
N ALA A 675 -5.85 -12.96 -18.44
CA ALA A 675 -4.64 -13.49 -19.04
C ALA A 675 -4.80 -14.97 -19.36
N TYR A 676 -4.79 -15.31 -20.65
CA TYR A 676 -4.70 -16.69 -21.10
C TYR A 676 -3.25 -17.15 -21.09
N ARG A 677 -2.92 -18.13 -20.24
CA ARG A 677 -1.56 -18.64 -20.06
C ARG A 677 -1.25 -19.74 -21.09
N PRO A 678 0.02 -19.92 -21.50
CA PRO A 678 0.43 -20.97 -22.43
C PRO A 678 0.06 -22.40 -21.98
N THR A 679 -0.15 -22.60 -20.67
CA THR A 679 -0.62 -23.86 -20.08
C THR A 679 -2.11 -24.14 -20.34
N GLY A 680 -2.84 -23.20 -20.92
CA GLY A 680 -4.30 -23.25 -21.11
C GLY A 680 -5.11 -22.71 -19.91
N MET A 681 -4.43 -22.24 -18.86
CA MET A 681 -5.05 -21.62 -17.68
C MET A 681 -5.50 -20.19 -17.98
N LEU A 682 -6.72 -19.84 -17.58
CA LEU A 682 -7.23 -18.46 -17.58
C LEU A 682 -7.04 -17.85 -16.20
N CYS A 683 -6.15 -16.86 -16.08
CA CYS A 683 -6.04 -16.03 -14.88
C CYS A 683 -6.91 -14.79 -15.04
N ALA A 684 -7.64 -14.40 -14.00
CA ALA A 684 -8.39 -13.17 -13.93
C ALA A 684 -8.08 -12.43 -12.63
N ASP A 685 -7.54 -11.23 -12.71
CA ASP A 685 -7.51 -10.33 -11.56
C ASP A 685 -8.77 -9.49 -11.63
N LEU A 686 -9.64 -9.59 -10.63
CA LEU A 686 -10.90 -8.85 -10.57
C LEU A 686 -10.92 -8.01 -9.30
N GLY A 687 -11.18 -6.72 -9.45
CA GLY A 687 -11.44 -5.77 -8.38
C GLY A 687 -12.80 -5.11 -8.57
N ALA A 688 -13.52 -4.86 -7.48
CA ALA A 688 -14.66 -3.96 -7.46
C ALA A 688 -14.51 -2.98 -6.32
N TYR A 689 -14.87 -1.72 -6.57
CA TYR A 689 -14.78 -0.66 -5.58
C TYR A 689 -15.91 0.36 -5.73
N ALA A 690 -16.27 1.06 -4.66
CA ALA A 690 -17.11 2.24 -4.77
C ALA A 690 -16.28 3.44 -5.25
N TYR A 691 -16.81 4.24 -6.18
CA TYR A 691 -16.16 5.48 -6.59
C TYR A 691 -16.94 6.70 -6.15
N MET A 692 -16.24 7.83 -6.08
CA MET A 692 -16.85 9.15 -5.88
C MET A 692 -16.04 10.19 -6.63
N ASP A 693 -16.66 10.84 -7.62
CA ASP A 693 -16.08 11.97 -8.33
C ASP A 693 -16.91 13.22 -8.08
N MET A 694 -16.24 14.36 -7.91
CA MET A 694 -16.86 15.68 -7.86
C MET A 694 -16.20 16.60 -8.88
N SER A 695 -16.99 17.49 -9.46
CA SER A 695 -16.51 18.65 -10.19
C SER A 695 -17.16 19.93 -9.66
N ALA A 696 -16.45 21.06 -9.71
CA ALA A 696 -17.00 22.33 -9.28
C ALA A 696 -16.29 23.51 -9.95
N LEU A 697 -17.02 24.62 -10.07
CA LEU A 697 -16.58 25.90 -10.64
C LEU A 697 -16.01 25.82 -12.06
N LYS A 698 -16.50 24.90 -12.90
CA LYS A 698 -15.95 24.68 -14.23
C LYS A 698 -16.51 25.64 -15.28
N ASN A 699 -17.78 26.02 -15.15
CA ASN A 699 -18.51 26.82 -16.12
C ASN A 699 -19.38 27.87 -15.40
N CYS A 700 -18.78 28.65 -14.51
CA CYS A 700 -19.46 29.68 -13.74
C CYS A 700 -18.60 30.93 -13.55
N VAL A 701 -19.25 32.04 -13.22
CA VAL A 701 -18.63 33.37 -13.06
C VAL A 701 -17.52 33.35 -12.00
N ILE A 702 -17.71 32.61 -10.90
CA ILE A 702 -16.71 32.54 -9.84
C ILE A 702 -15.48 31.75 -10.31
N GLY A 703 -15.70 30.64 -11.02
CA GLY A 703 -14.61 29.86 -11.61
C GLY A 703 -13.75 30.71 -12.54
N ASP A 704 -14.39 31.43 -13.46
CA ASP A 704 -13.73 32.36 -14.37
C ASP A 704 -13.00 33.49 -13.63
N TRP A 705 -13.57 34.03 -12.55
CA TRP A 705 -12.98 35.13 -11.79
C TRP A 705 -11.76 34.69 -10.97
N LEU A 706 -11.83 33.51 -10.34
CA LEU A 706 -10.74 32.95 -9.55
C LEU A 706 -9.68 32.26 -10.41
N ASP A 707 -9.95 32.05 -11.71
CA ASP A 707 -9.16 31.20 -12.62
C ASP A 707 -9.04 29.77 -12.11
N VAL A 708 -10.18 29.19 -11.71
CA VAL A 708 -10.25 27.86 -11.08
C VAL A 708 -11.39 27.04 -11.65
N GLY A 709 -11.16 25.73 -11.74
CA GLY A 709 -12.20 24.73 -12.01
C GLY A 709 -11.65 23.35 -11.66
N TRP A 710 -12.46 22.54 -10.97
CA TRP A 710 -11.96 21.31 -10.34
C TRP A 710 -12.68 20.07 -10.78
N GLU A 711 -11.91 18.99 -10.79
CA GLU A 711 -12.38 17.61 -10.80
C GLU A 711 -11.56 16.86 -9.74
N LYS A 712 -12.23 16.19 -8.80
CA LYS A 712 -11.58 15.41 -7.75
C LYS A 712 -12.28 14.08 -7.59
N SER A 713 -11.52 13.00 -7.69
CA SER A 713 -11.96 11.67 -7.26
C SER A 713 -11.62 11.53 -5.78
N PHE A 714 -12.65 11.39 -4.95
CA PHE A 714 -12.49 11.12 -3.52
C PHE A 714 -12.30 9.64 -3.26
N TRP A 715 -13.03 8.77 -3.99
CA TRP A 715 -12.88 7.33 -3.91
C TRP A 715 -12.53 6.75 -5.28
N ASP A 716 -11.44 5.98 -5.32
CA ASP A 716 -10.98 5.23 -6.49
C ASP A 716 -10.55 3.80 -6.09
N SER A 717 -9.90 3.06 -6.98
CA SER A 717 -9.47 1.69 -6.70
C SER A 717 -8.44 1.58 -5.57
N LYS A 718 -7.82 2.67 -5.13
CA LYS A 718 -6.80 2.66 -4.06
C LYS A 718 -7.41 2.91 -2.69
N ASN A 719 -8.21 3.97 -2.57
CA ASN A 719 -8.67 4.50 -1.28
C ASN A 719 -10.19 4.34 -1.04
N SER A 720 -10.88 3.56 -1.89
CA SER A 720 -12.30 3.31 -1.69
C SER A 720 -12.55 2.55 -0.39
N PRO A 721 -13.44 3.06 0.50
CA PRO A 721 -13.83 2.35 1.72
C PRO A 721 -14.60 1.06 1.45
N LEU A 722 -15.11 0.87 0.23
CA LEU A 722 -15.80 -0.33 -0.23
C LEU A 722 -14.98 -0.92 -1.37
N LYS A 723 -14.07 -1.86 -1.09
CA LYS A 723 -13.23 -2.50 -2.09
C LYS A 723 -13.14 -4.00 -1.86
N CYS A 724 -13.27 -4.78 -2.92
CA CYS A 724 -12.96 -6.20 -2.93
C CYS A 724 -12.09 -6.55 -4.13
N ASN A 725 -11.03 -7.33 -3.90
CA ASN A 725 -10.11 -7.79 -4.94
C ASN A 725 -9.97 -9.31 -4.85
N GLY A 726 -9.78 -9.98 -5.98
CA GLY A 726 -9.53 -11.41 -6.04
C GLY A 726 -8.80 -11.84 -7.30
N HIS A 727 -7.89 -12.80 -7.15
CA HIS A 727 -7.28 -13.52 -8.26
C HIS A 727 -8.09 -14.78 -8.53
N PHE A 728 -8.52 -15.00 -9.77
CA PHE A 728 -9.29 -16.16 -10.17
C PHE A 728 -8.52 -16.97 -11.21
N GLU A 729 -8.50 -18.28 -11.02
CA GLU A 729 -7.90 -19.22 -11.97
C GLU A 729 -8.99 -20.16 -12.49
N ASN A 730 -9.22 -20.12 -13.80
CA ASN A 730 -10.30 -20.84 -14.47
C ASN A 730 -11.67 -20.60 -13.78
N GLY A 731 -11.90 -19.38 -13.29
CA GLY A 731 -13.13 -18.98 -12.62
C GLY A 731 -13.22 -19.31 -11.12
N THR A 732 -12.15 -19.83 -10.51
CA THR A 732 -12.09 -20.11 -9.07
C THR A 732 -11.21 -19.10 -8.35
N LEU A 733 -11.71 -18.47 -7.29
CA LEU A 733 -10.91 -17.56 -6.44
C LEU A 733 -9.76 -18.33 -5.79
N VAL A 734 -8.54 -17.82 -5.93
CA VAL A 734 -7.33 -18.32 -5.28
C VAL A 734 -6.62 -17.18 -4.56
N GLU A 735 -5.98 -17.50 -3.43
CA GLU A 735 -5.29 -16.50 -2.61
C GLU A 735 -3.99 -16.01 -3.27
N ASN A 736 -3.29 -16.88 -3.99
CA ASN A 736 -2.06 -16.59 -4.70
C ASN A 736 -2.10 -17.19 -6.12
N CYS A 737 -1.45 -16.52 -7.08
CA CYS A 737 -1.34 -17.04 -8.45
C CYS A 737 -0.50 -18.32 -8.48
N THR A 738 -1.05 -19.38 -9.05
CA THR A 738 -0.41 -20.69 -9.24
C THR A 738 0.38 -20.78 -10.56
N TYR A 739 0.46 -19.68 -11.32
CA TYR A 739 1.23 -19.62 -12.55
C TYR A 739 2.74 -19.74 -12.29
N CYS A 740 3.33 -20.82 -12.79
CA CYS A 740 4.77 -21.04 -12.76
C CYS A 740 5.41 -20.47 -14.03
N ASP A 741 6.24 -19.44 -13.88
CA ASP A 741 6.94 -18.76 -14.99
C ASP A 741 8.47 -19.01 -14.97
N ALA A 742 9.03 -19.58 -13.91
CA ALA A 742 10.44 -19.91 -13.79
C ALA A 742 10.68 -21.44 -13.74
N THR A 743 11.89 -21.87 -14.09
CA THR A 743 12.30 -23.29 -14.13
C THR A 743 13.59 -23.50 -13.33
N ILE A 744 13.61 -24.50 -12.45
CA ILE A 744 14.81 -24.96 -11.74
C ILE A 744 15.21 -26.32 -12.30
N ASN A 745 16.45 -26.43 -12.74
CA ASN A 745 17.05 -27.66 -13.26
C ASN A 745 18.23 -28.09 -12.37
N GLY A 746 18.41 -29.40 -12.22
CA GLY A 746 19.54 -29.95 -11.48
C GLY A 746 19.75 -31.44 -11.69
N MET A 747 20.85 -31.94 -11.15
CA MET A 747 21.24 -33.36 -11.18
C MET A 747 21.69 -33.80 -9.78
N VAL A 748 21.35 -35.03 -9.41
CA VAL A 748 21.69 -35.65 -8.13
C VAL A 748 22.55 -36.89 -8.37
N VAL A 749 23.71 -36.95 -7.73
CA VAL A 749 24.67 -38.06 -7.82
C VAL A 749 25.16 -38.49 -6.45
N ASP A 750 25.69 -39.71 -6.35
CA ASP A 750 26.39 -40.21 -5.18
C ASP A 750 27.71 -39.45 -4.97
N ALA A 751 27.91 -38.91 -3.76
CA ALA A 751 29.08 -38.08 -3.44
C ALA A 751 30.43 -38.82 -3.50
N GLU A 752 30.44 -40.16 -3.45
CA GLU A 752 31.67 -40.97 -3.50
C GLU A 752 31.92 -41.54 -4.89
N THR A 753 30.88 -41.99 -5.60
CA THR A 753 31.02 -42.65 -6.91
C THR A 753 30.75 -41.73 -8.10
N ASN A 754 30.12 -40.56 -7.89
CA ASN A 754 29.56 -39.69 -8.92
C ASN A 754 28.54 -40.38 -9.84
N GLU A 755 27.99 -41.53 -9.42
CA GLU A 755 26.93 -42.22 -10.17
C GLU A 755 25.59 -41.49 -9.98
N PRO A 756 24.76 -41.34 -11.03
CA PRO A 756 23.45 -40.71 -10.92
C PRO A 756 22.51 -41.47 -9.97
N ILE A 757 21.76 -40.73 -9.16
CA ILE A 757 20.77 -41.30 -8.25
C ILE A 757 19.38 -41.16 -8.85
N SER A 758 18.76 -42.29 -9.23
CA SER A 758 17.39 -42.35 -9.74
C SER A 758 16.35 -42.35 -8.61
N GLY A 759 15.26 -41.61 -8.83
CA GLY A 759 14.13 -41.50 -7.91
C GLY A 759 14.47 -40.88 -6.56
N ALA A 760 15.45 -39.97 -6.49
CA ALA A 760 15.63 -39.09 -5.34
C ALA A 760 14.48 -38.08 -5.31
N ASP A 761 13.86 -37.90 -4.15
CA ASP A 761 12.80 -36.92 -3.96
C ASP A 761 13.40 -35.52 -3.96
N VAL A 762 12.76 -34.60 -4.67
CA VAL A 762 13.11 -33.18 -4.74
C VAL A 762 11.94 -32.37 -4.24
N LYS A 763 12.11 -31.59 -3.18
CA LYS A 763 11.06 -30.76 -2.58
C LYS A 763 11.49 -29.29 -2.57
N VAL A 764 10.55 -28.39 -2.84
CA VAL A 764 10.81 -26.95 -2.86
C VAL A 764 9.91 -26.27 -1.85
N PHE A 765 10.50 -25.44 -0.99
CA PHE A 765 9.83 -24.69 0.04
C PHE A 765 10.05 -23.19 -0.17
N ARG A 766 9.04 -22.37 0.10
CA ARG A 766 9.23 -20.91 0.17
C ARG A 766 9.89 -20.57 1.51
N VAL A 767 10.91 -19.73 1.48
CA VAL A 767 11.70 -19.41 2.70
C VAL A 767 10.90 -18.54 3.68
N SER A 768 10.02 -17.66 3.19
CA SER A 768 9.29 -16.70 4.03
C SER A 768 8.29 -17.33 4.99
N ASP A 769 7.62 -18.43 4.61
CA ASP A 769 6.55 -19.08 5.38
C ASP A 769 6.78 -20.59 5.58
N GLY A 770 7.84 -21.15 5.00
CA GLY A 770 8.14 -22.58 5.07
C GLY A 770 7.18 -23.47 4.26
N GLN A 771 6.28 -22.90 3.46
CA GLN A 771 5.29 -23.66 2.69
C GLN A 771 5.98 -24.51 1.62
N GLN A 772 5.67 -25.80 1.56
CA GLN A 772 6.07 -26.64 0.43
C GLN A 772 5.31 -26.21 -0.82
N ILE A 773 6.01 -25.71 -1.83
CA ILE A 773 5.44 -25.22 -3.08
C ILE A 773 5.16 -26.38 -4.04
N THR A 774 6.13 -27.28 -4.16
CA THR A 774 6.04 -28.38 -5.12
C THR A 774 7.05 -29.48 -4.78
N SER A 775 6.90 -30.64 -5.42
CA SER A 775 7.86 -31.73 -5.35
C SER A 775 7.96 -32.49 -6.66
N SER A 776 9.11 -33.11 -6.90
CA SER A 776 9.41 -33.94 -8.06
C SER A 776 10.32 -35.09 -7.63
N SER A 777 10.74 -35.92 -8.57
CA SER A 777 11.77 -36.93 -8.35
C SER A 777 12.75 -36.99 -9.52
N THR A 778 13.96 -37.44 -9.25
CA THR A 778 15.00 -37.56 -10.29
C THR A 778 14.71 -38.71 -11.24
N ASN A 779 15.04 -38.52 -12.52
CA ASN A 779 14.98 -39.57 -13.54
C ASN A 779 16.15 -40.56 -13.43
N ASP A 780 16.20 -41.55 -14.33
CA ASP A 780 17.26 -42.58 -14.36
C ASP A 780 18.69 -42.04 -14.59
N LEU A 781 18.80 -40.81 -15.08
CA LEU A 781 20.06 -40.08 -15.25
C LEU A 781 20.31 -39.09 -14.09
N GLY A 782 19.53 -39.17 -13.01
CA GLY A 782 19.66 -38.32 -11.83
C GLY A 782 19.16 -36.89 -12.00
N ASN A 783 18.54 -36.51 -13.12
CA ASN A 783 18.10 -35.14 -13.35
C ASN A 783 16.69 -34.87 -12.84
N PHE A 784 16.43 -33.61 -12.51
CA PHE A 784 15.10 -33.09 -12.23
C PHE A 784 14.90 -31.73 -12.89
N THR A 785 13.63 -31.42 -13.17
CA THR A 785 13.15 -30.11 -13.59
C THR A 785 11.94 -29.78 -12.73
N ILE A 786 11.91 -28.57 -12.18
CA ILE A 786 10.81 -28.05 -11.37
C ILE A 786 10.37 -26.71 -11.94
N TYR A 787 9.06 -26.51 -12.05
CA TYR A 787 8.46 -25.24 -12.41
C TYR A 787 7.98 -24.54 -11.15
N VAL A 788 8.32 -23.26 -11.01
CA VAL A 788 7.96 -22.42 -9.86
C VAL A 788 7.57 -21.01 -10.32
N ALA A 789 6.91 -20.26 -9.45
CA ALA A 789 6.81 -18.81 -9.63
C ALA A 789 8.19 -18.16 -9.38
N GLY A 790 8.58 -17.22 -10.23
CA GLY A 790 9.80 -16.42 -10.05
C GLY A 790 9.63 -15.24 -9.09
N ASN A 791 10.70 -14.46 -8.95
CA ASN A 791 10.88 -13.38 -7.97
C ASN A 791 10.69 -13.82 -6.51
N GLN A 792 11.20 -15.02 -6.16
CA GLN A 792 11.07 -15.60 -4.82
C GLN A 792 12.37 -16.25 -4.36
N ARG A 793 12.56 -16.29 -3.03
CA ARG A 793 13.62 -17.05 -2.37
C ARG A 793 13.08 -18.39 -1.91
N LEU A 794 13.73 -19.47 -2.36
CA LEU A 794 13.26 -20.85 -2.22
C LEU A 794 14.33 -21.73 -1.57
N ARG A 795 13.91 -22.72 -0.78
CA ARG A 795 14.75 -23.80 -0.27
C ARG A 795 14.47 -25.07 -1.06
N VAL A 796 15.48 -25.63 -1.72
CA VAL A 796 15.38 -26.86 -2.51
C VAL A 796 16.05 -27.99 -1.74
N GLU A 797 15.27 -28.99 -1.37
CA GLU A 797 15.72 -30.18 -0.63
C GLU A 797 15.74 -31.41 -1.55
N THR A 798 16.80 -32.20 -1.46
CA THR A 798 16.89 -33.49 -2.15
C THR A 798 17.16 -34.61 -1.16
N SER A 799 16.35 -35.67 -1.18
CA SER A 799 16.44 -36.79 -0.24
C SER A 799 16.28 -38.14 -0.96
N LYS A 800 16.96 -39.18 -0.46
CA LYS A 800 16.82 -40.56 -0.94
C LYS A 800 17.17 -41.52 0.19
N ASP A 801 16.41 -42.61 0.33
CA ASP A 801 16.72 -43.66 1.30
C ASP A 801 18.19 -44.12 1.19
N GLY A 802 18.89 -44.14 2.33
CA GLY A 802 20.31 -44.48 2.42
C GLY A 802 21.27 -43.31 2.18
N TYR A 803 20.74 -42.10 1.93
CA TYR A 803 21.52 -40.88 1.80
C TYR A 803 20.96 -39.77 2.69
N MET A 804 21.80 -38.79 3.01
CA MET A 804 21.42 -37.63 3.81
C MET A 804 20.80 -36.52 2.97
N THR A 805 19.82 -35.82 3.52
CA THR A 805 19.12 -34.73 2.84
C THR A 805 20.06 -33.57 2.56
N CYS A 806 20.22 -33.22 1.28
CA CYS A 806 20.94 -32.02 0.86
C CYS A 806 19.96 -30.85 0.74
N LYS A 807 20.31 -29.72 1.37
CA LYS A 807 19.52 -28.49 1.39
C LYS A 807 20.32 -27.32 0.85
N GLU A 808 19.64 -26.43 0.12
CA GLU A 808 20.19 -25.21 -0.45
C GLU A 808 19.10 -24.17 -0.60
N GLU A 809 19.40 -22.93 -0.23
CA GLU A 809 18.54 -21.77 -0.52
C GLU A 809 19.00 -21.05 -1.78
N ILE A 810 18.04 -20.66 -2.63
CA ILE A 810 18.29 -20.02 -3.93
C ILE A 810 17.31 -18.87 -4.15
N ASP A 811 17.77 -17.84 -4.86
CA ASP A 811 16.91 -16.79 -5.41
C ASP A 811 16.57 -17.13 -6.87
N VAL A 812 15.28 -17.05 -7.22
CA VAL A 812 14.77 -17.34 -8.57
C VAL A 812 14.04 -16.10 -9.10
N ALA A 813 14.49 -15.55 -10.22
CA ALA A 813 13.84 -14.43 -10.91
C ALA A 813 12.70 -14.89 -11.84
N SER A 814 11.78 -13.99 -12.18
CA SER A 814 10.72 -14.25 -13.15
C SER A 814 11.30 -14.65 -14.52
N ASN A 815 10.70 -15.66 -15.15
CA ASN A 815 11.16 -16.26 -16.42
C ASN A 815 12.60 -16.83 -16.42
N GLU A 816 13.23 -17.01 -15.25
CA GLU A 816 14.58 -17.56 -15.16
C GLU A 816 14.58 -19.08 -15.38
N VAL A 817 15.58 -19.58 -16.10
CA VAL A 817 15.97 -21.01 -16.09
C VAL A 817 17.18 -21.17 -15.17
N LYS A 818 16.92 -21.44 -13.88
CA LYS A 818 17.95 -21.64 -12.86
C LYS A 818 18.60 -23.00 -13.03
N GLN A 819 19.90 -23.04 -13.28
CA GLN A 819 20.69 -24.26 -13.16
C GLN A 819 21.32 -24.34 -11.77
N LEU A 820 21.16 -25.48 -11.09
CA LEU A 820 21.80 -25.75 -9.80
C LEU A 820 23.13 -26.47 -10.00
N GLN A 821 24.03 -26.33 -9.02
CA GLN A 821 25.21 -27.17 -8.91
C GLN A 821 24.79 -28.65 -8.83
N THR A 822 25.55 -29.56 -9.45
CA THR A 822 25.33 -31.00 -9.28
C THR A 822 25.35 -31.37 -7.81
N ARG A 823 24.25 -31.93 -7.33
CA ARG A 823 24.04 -32.26 -5.92
C ARG A 823 24.70 -33.57 -5.56
N LEU A 824 25.63 -33.51 -4.62
CA LEU A 824 26.40 -34.64 -4.11
C LEU A 824 25.71 -35.22 -2.87
N GLN A 825 24.90 -36.26 -3.04
CA GLN A 825 24.23 -36.97 -1.95
C GLN A 825 25.22 -37.83 -1.17
N VAL A 826 25.33 -37.60 0.14
CA VAL A 826 26.25 -38.35 1.01
C VAL A 826 25.53 -39.55 1.60
N ARG A 827 26.11 -40.75 1.47
CA ARG A 827 25.57 -41.98 2.06
C ARG A 827 25.49 -41.87 3.58
N GLY A 828 24.32 -42.16 4.15
CA GLY A 828 24.07 -42.01 5.57
C GLY A 828 22.59 -41.83 5.90
N SER A 829 22.34 -41.25 7.07
CA SER A 829 20.99 -40.89 7.52
C SER A 829 21.07 -39.58 8.28
N ASP A 830 20.05 -38.73 8.11
CA ASP A 830 19.99 -37.43 8.76
C ASP A 830 20.08 -37.54 10.28
N GLY A 831 20.78 -36.60 10.92
CA GLY A 831 20.98 -36.61 12.38
C GLY A 831 22.01 -37.64 12.88
N THR A 832 22.74 -38.31 11.98
CA THR A 832 23.82 -39.21 12.39
C THR A 832 24.98 -38.47 13.08
N ASN A 833 25.58 -39.12 14.07
CA ASN A 833 26.82 -38.67 14.72
C ASN A 833 28.08 -39.25 14.07
N GLU A 834 27.93 -39.98 12.95
CA GLU A 834 29.09 -40.45 12.18
C GLU A 834 29.97 -39.28 11.74
N LYS A 835 31.28 -39.47 11.84
CA LYS A 835 32.29 -38.46 11.52
C LYS A 835 33.02 -38.85 10.25
N GLY A 836 33.34 -37.84 9.44
CA GLY A 836 34.05 -38.00 8.18
C GLY A 836 35.20 -37.01 8.04
N LYS A 837 35.70 -36.92 6.80
CA LYS A 837 36.77 -35.99 6.45
C LYS A 837 36.46 -35.28 5.13
N ALA A 838 36.98 -34.08 4.98
CA ALA A 838 36.98 -33.35 3.72
C ALA A 838 38.25 -32.51 3.60
N GLY A 839 38.67 -32.22 2.39
CA GLY A 839 39.84 -31.38 2.15
C GLY A 839 39.97 -30.95 0.71
N GLY A 840 40.95 -30.10 0.46
CA GLY A 840 41.25 -29.57 -0.85
C GLY A 840 42.39 -28.58 -0.81
N ILE A 841 42.59 -27.88 -1.91
CA ILE A 841 43.60 -26.85 -2.09
C ILE A 841 42.89 -25.54 -2.41
N VAL A 842 43.29 -24.45 -1.78
CA VAL A 842 42.85 -23.10 -2.13
C VAL A 842 43.94 -22.45 -2.98
N SER A 843 43.63 -22.11 -4.23
CA SER A 843 44.57 -21.53 -5.19
C SER A 843 44.27 -20.07 -5.55
N ASP A 844 45.28 -19.37 -6.03
CA ASP A 844 45.18 -18.01 -6.56
C ASP A 844 44.72 -18.06 -8.03
N ALA A 845 43.64 -17.33 -8.35
CA ALA A 845 43.05 -17.31 -9.69
C ALA A 845 44.00 -16.80 -10.78
N GLN A 846 44.97 -15.96 -10.45
CA GLN A 846 45.90 -15.37 -11.41
C GLN A 846 47.14 -16.25 -11.62
N THR A 847 47.59 -16.97 -10.61
CA THR A 847 48.88 -17.69 -10.65
C THR A 847 48.75 -19.21 -10.59
N GLY A 848 47.59 -19.74 -10.23
CA GLY A 848 47.33 -21.16 -10.00
C GLY A 848 48.01 -21.73 -8.75
N ARG A 849 48.73 -20.91 -7.96
CA ARG A 849 49.50 -21.38 -6.80
C ARG A 849 48.63 -21.46 -5.54
N GLY A 850 48.92 -22.42 -4.67
CA GLY A 850 48.26 -22.55 -3.38
C GLY A 850 48.48 -21.32 -2.47
N ILE A 851 47.42 -20.89 -1.78
CA ILE A 851 47.43 -19.71 -0.91
C ILE A 851 47.50 -20.15 0.56
N SER A 852 48.53 -19.72 1.28
CA SER A 852 48.66 -20.01 2.72
C SER A 852 47.81 -19.10 3.61
N ASP A 853 47.46 -19.62 4.78
CA ASP A 853 46.78 -18.90 5.85
C ASP A 853 45.48 -18.22 5.39
N VAL A 854 44.72 -18.86 4.50
CA VAL A 854 43.34 -18.49 4.14
C VAL A 854 42.45 -18.89 5.30
N ASN A 855 41.71 -17.95 5.87
CA ASN A 855 40.77 -18.21 6.95
C ASN A 855 39.48 -18.82 6.38
N ILE A 856 39.17 -20.05 6.80
CA ILE A 856 38.02 -20.83 6.35
C ILE A 856 37.04 -21.00 7.51
N LYS A 857 35.81 -20.54 7.35
CA LYS A 857 34.70 -20.82 8.26
C LYS A 857 33.75 -21.83 7.62
N VAL A 858 33.36 -22.86 8.37
CA VAL A 858 32.48 -23.93 7.91
C VAL A 858 31.07 -23.71 8.46
N ARG A 859 30.06 -23.73 7.58
CA ARG A 859 28.63 -23.58 7.91
C ARG A 859 27.84 -24.77 7.41
N GLN A 860 26.77 -25.12 8.12
CA GLN A 860 25.85 -26.19 7.73
C GLN A 860 25.09 -25.80 6.46
N ASP A 861 24.82 -26.78 5.60
CA ASP A 861 24.07 -26.67 4.36
C ASP A 861 24.76 -25.92 3.21
N TRP A 862 24.34 -26.20 1.98
CA TRP A 862 24.90 -25.59 0.78
C TRP A 862 24.32 -24.20 0.55
N GLY A 863 25.15 -23.28 0.07
CA GLY A 863 24.76 -21.88 -0.15
C GLY A 863 24.59 -21.04 1.12
N ASN A 864 24.80 -21.61 2.32
CA ASN A 864 24.63 -20.90 3.57
C ASN A 864 25.81 -19.95 3.84
N LYS A 865 25.53 -18.64 3.84
CA LYS A 865 26.54 -17.58 4.04
C LYS A 865 26.48 -16.92 5.42
N ASP A 866 25.46 -17.25 6.22
CA ASP A 866 25.14 -16.57 7.48
C ASP A 866 24.96 -17.58 8.64
N GLY A 867 24.66 -17.09 9.85
CA GLY A 867 24.35 -17.94 11.00
C GLY A 867 25.56 -18.53 11.74
N GLU A 868 25.43 -19.75 12.23
CA GLU A 868 26.42 -20.43 13.08
C GLU A 868 27.67 -20.86 12.29
N ILE A 869 28.85 -20.69 12.90
CA ILE A 869 30.12 -21.20 12.40
C ILE A 869 30.46 -22.48 13.17
N LEU A 870 30.43 -23.62 12.49
CA LEU A 870 30.65 -24.93 13.12
C LEU A 870 32.14 -25.24 13.34
N LYS A 871 33.01 -24.76 12.45
CA LYS A 871 34.46 -24.95 12.52
C LYS A 871 35.17 -23.79 11.85
N THR A 872 36.34 -23.42 12.34
CA THR A 872 37.27 -22.49 11.67
C THR A 872 38.62 -23.15 11.52
N LEU A 873 39.25 -22.99 10.36
CA LEU A 873 40.57 -23.52 10.05
C LEU A 873 41.31 -22.59 9.09
N ALA A 874 42.61 -22.86 8.88
CA ALA A 874 43.42 -22.13 7.92
C ALA A 874 44.17 -23.07 6.98
N THR A 875 44.43 -22.62 5.75
CA THR A 875 45.26 -23.37 4.80
C THR A 875 46.73 -23.40 5.21
N ASN A 876 47.43 -24.50 4.89
CA ASN A 876 48.86 -24.62 5.13
C ASN A 876 49.72 -23.89 4.07
N ALA A 877 51.05 -24.03 4.15
CA ALA A 877 51.98 -23.37 3.21
C ALA A 877 51.82 -23.78 1.73
N SER A 878 51.20 -24.93 1.46
CA SER A 878 50.87 -25.41 0.10
C SER A 878 49.45 -25.02 -0.33
N GLY A 879 48.70 -24.29 0.50
CA GLY A 879 47.30 -23.96 0.27
C GLY A 879 46.30 -25.07 0.62
N GLU A 880 46.76 -26.17 1.23
CA GLU A 880 45.89 -27.29 1.57
C GLU A 880 45.08 -27.00 2.84
N TYR A 881 43.81 -27.42 2.85
CA TYR A 881 42.99 -27.46 4.05
C TYR A 881 42.49 -28.87 4.33
N LEU A 882 42.31 -29.20 5.61
CA LEU A 882 41.81 -30.48 6.06
C LEU A 882 40.77 -30.27 7.16
N ILE A 883 39.56 -30.76 6.92
CA ILE A 883 38.54 -30.95 7.93
C ILE A 883 38.59 -32.41 8.33
N ASP A 884 39.24 -32.68 9.45
CA ASP A 884 39.20 -33.96 10.13
C ASP A 884 38.16 -33.94 11.25
N ASP A 885 37.35 -34.99 11.34
CA ASP A 885 36.44 -35.22 12.47
C ASP A 885 35.24 -34.24 12.56
N MET A 886 34.46 -34.16 11.49
CA MET A 886 33.20 -33.42 11.46
C MET A 886 32.07 -34.33 11.00
N SER A 887 30.83 -34.04 11.39
CA SER A 887 29.68 -34.88 11.04
C SER A 887 29.56 -35.04 9.52
N LEU A 888 29.06 -36.19 9.07
CA LEU A 888 28.76 -36.38 7.66
C LEU A 888 27.67 -35.36 7.25
N GLY A 889 27.80 -34.79 6.06
CA GLY A 889 26.82 -33.80 5.57
C GLY A 889 27.31 -32.94 4.43
N ASN A 890 26.42 -32.05 3.98
CA ASN A 890 26.66 -30.95 3.05
C ASN A 890 26.95 -29.65 3.84
N TYR A 891 28.00 -28.93 3.45
CA TYR A 891 28.49 -27.74 4.15
C TYR A 891 28.92 -26.64 3.17
N THR A 892 28.93 -25.39 3.62
CA THR A 892 29.50 -24.26 2.88
C THR A 892 30.77 -23.76 3.59
N LEU A 893 31.84 -23.54 2.84
CA LEU A 893 33.06 -22.89 3.29
C LEU A 893 33.04 -21.42 2.90
N GLU A 894 33.19 -20.51 3.87
CA GLU A 894 33.51 -19.09 3.63
C GLU A 894 35.03 -18.93 3.70
N LEU A 895 35.66 -18.59 2.57
CA LEU A 895 37.11 -18.43 2.43
C LEU A 895 37.48 -16.95 2.38
N SER A 896 38.31 -16.50 3.32
CA SER A 896 38.69 -15.09 3.47
C SER A 896 40.20 -14.93 3.64
N LYS A 897 40.79 -14.00 2.88
CA LYS A 897 42.20 -13.62 2.97
C LYS A 897 42.37 -12.16 2.58
N GLU A 898 43.26 -11.45 3.26
CA GLU A 898 43.64 -10.09 2.88
C GLU A 898 44.10 -10.04 1.42
N ASN A 899 43.69 -9.00 0.69
CA ASN A 899 43.96 -8.83 -0.75
C ASN A 899 43.29 -9.86 -1.67
N TYR A 900 42.32 -10.63 -1.19
CA TYR A 900 41.46 -11.48 -2.03
C TYR A 900 39.98 -11.15 -1.81
N VAL A 901 39.18 -11.37 -2.84
CA VAL A 901 37.72 -11.34 -2.75
C VAL A 901 37.27 -12.57 -1.97
N THR A 902 36.39 -12.38 -0.98
CA THR A 902 35.81 -13.49 -0.23
C THR A 902 35.07 -14.42 -1.19
N SER A 903 35.28 -15.73 -1.04
CA SER A 903 34.66 -16.74 -1.89
C SER A 903 33.96 -17.80 -1.04
N TYR A 904 33.05 -18.53 -1.66
CA TYR A 904 32.28 -19.58 -1.03
C TYR A 904 32.42 -20.89 -1.81
N LEU A 905 32.59 -22.00 -1.10
CA LEU A 905 32.67 -23.34 -1.69
C LEU A 905 31.69 -24.30 -0.99
N ASN A 906 30.79 -24.89 -1.76
CA ASN A 906 29.97 -26.01 -1.31
C ASN A 906 30.82 -27.29 -1.25
N ILE A 907 30.82 -27.97 -0.12
CA ILE A 907 31.54 -29.23 0.10
C ILE A 907 30.63 -30.30 0.69
N VAL A 908 31.10 -31.55 0.62
CA VAL A 908 30.55 -32.70 1.32
C VAL A 908 31.59 -33.34 2.23
N ILE A 909 31.15 -33.80 3.40
CA ILE A 909 31.95 -34.59 4.32
C ILE A 909 31.43 -36.02 4.27
N THR A 910 32.25 -36.92 3.73
CA THR A 910 31.93 -38.34 3.55
C THR A 910 32.76 -39.21 4.48
N LYS A 911 32.34 -40.47 4.66
CA LYS A 911 33.04 -41.45 5.48
C LYS A 911 34.39 -41.86 4.90
N SER A 912 34.45 -42.03 3.57
CA SER A 912 35.70 -42.30 2.83
C SER A 912 36.66 -41.11 2.83
N GLY A 913 36.11 -39.89 2.89
CA GLY A 913 36.84 -38.64 2.89
C GLY A 913 37.14 -38.14 1.49
N ASN A 914 36.53 -37.01 1.08
CA ASN A 914 36.81 -36.36 -0.20
C ASN A 914 37.82 -35.22 -0.02
N LEU A 915 39.05 -35.44 -0.50
CA LEU A 915 40.17 -34.49 -0.43
C LEU A 915 40.40 -33.70 -1.73
N GLN A 916 39.45 -33.75 -2.68
CA GLN A 916 39.57 -33.10 -3.99
C GLN A 916 38.52 -31.98 -4.14
N GLN A 917 38.22 -31.26 -3.06
CA GLN A 917 37.25 -30.17 -3.04
C GLN A 917 38.00 -28.84 -3.08
N HIS A 918 38.48 -28.47 -4.26
CA HIS A 918 39.36 -27.31 -4.44
C HIS A 918 38.57 -25.99 -4.48
N ALA A 919 39.19 -24.91 -4.03
CA ALA A 919 38.66 -23.55 -4.12
C ALA A 919 39.67 -22.64 -4.82
N THR A 920 39.20 -21.55 -5.40
CA THR A 920 40.05 -20.53 -6.00
C THR A 920 39.63 -19.16 -5.51
N LEU A 921 40.61 -18.32 -5.13
CA LEU A 921 40.39 -16.94 -4.69
C LEU A 921 40.88 -15.95 -5.74
N ASN A 922 40.04 -14.94 -6.00
CA ASN A 922 40.38 -13.85 -6.90
C ASN A 922 41.13 -12.73 -6.16
N PRO A 923 42.35 -12.33 -6.59
CA PRO A 923 43.07 -11.20 -5.99
C PRO A 923 42.34 -9.87 -6.16
N LYS A 924 42.26 -9.08 -5.08
CA LYS A 924 41.77 -7.70 -5.08
C LYS A 924 42.71 -6.73 -5.79
N ALA A 925 44.00 -7.03 -5.92
CA ALA A 925 44.93 -6.12 -6.61
C ALA A 925 44.69 -6.02 -8.13
N ILE A 926 43.87 -6.92 -8.69
CA ILE A 926 43.31 -6.83 -10.04
C ILE A 926 41.84 -6.33 -10.00
N ALA A 927 41.30 -6.16 -8.80
CA ALA A 927 40.04 -5.49 -8.53
C ALA A 927 40.28 -4.01 -8.26
N GLY A 928 40.09 -3.20 -9.31
CA GLY A 928 40.30 -1.76 -9.28
C GLY A 928 41.14 -1.32 -10.48
N ASP A 929 40.49 -0.64 -11.43
CA ASP A 929 41.02 0.05 -12.61
C ASP A 929 41.75 -0.75 -13.71
N GLU A 930 42.10 -2.04 -13.53
CA GLU A 930 42.82 -2.80 -14.59
C GLU A 930 42.04 -3.94 -15.28
N SER A 931 41.02 -4.59 -14.67
CA SER A 931 40.25 -5.67 -15.33
C SER A 931 38.77 -5.39 -15.48
N GLU A 932 38.20 -5.67 -16.67
CA GLU A 932 36.78 -5.49 -16.95
C GLU A 932 35.96 -6.75 -16.69
N LEU A 933 36.45 -7.91 -17.15
CA LEU A 933 35.81 -9.21 -16.96
C LEU A 933 36.88 -10.25 -16.58
N ARG A 934 36.60 -11.05 -15.56
CA ARG A 934 37.37 -12.26 -15.23
C ARG A 934 36.45 -13.45 -15.05
N VAL A 935 36.83 -14.58 -15.62
CA VAL A 935 36.09 -15.84 -15.53
C VAL A 935 37.01 -16.90 -14.97
N VAL A 936 36.65 -17.45 -13.81
CA VAL A 936 37.36 -18.57 -13.17
C VAL A 936 36.55 -19.84 -13.44
N LEU A 937 37.14 -20.76 -14.20
CA LEU A 937 36.59 -22.06 -14.53
C LEU A 937 37.17 -23.12 -13.59
N THR A 938 36.32 -23.88 -12.94
CA THR A 938 36.68 -25.14 -12.25
C THR A 938 35.79 -26.27 -12.74
N TRP A 939 36.23 -27.52 -12.61
CA TRP A 939 35.43 -28.69 -12.99
C TRP A 939 35.76 -29.90 -12.10
N GLY A 940 35.24 -31.08 -12.44
CA GLY A 940 35.51 -32.33 -11.74
C GLY A 940 36.75 -33.05 -12.27
N GLN A 941 36.87 -34.33 -11.90
CA GLN A 941 37.98 -35.19 -12.34
C GLN A 941 37.91 -35.56 -13.83
N VAL A 942 36.71 -35.59 -14.40
CA VAL A 942 36.46 -36.08 -15.76
C VAL A 942 35.62 -35.04 -16.51
N PRO A 943 36.03 -34.61 -17.72
CA PRO A 943 37.29 -34.92 -18.39
C PRO A 943 38.50 -34.28 -17.69
N SER A 944 39.70 -34.74 -18.03
CA SER A 944 40.93 -34.21 -17.43
C SER A 944 41.28 -32.79 -17.90
N ASP A 945 40.71 -32.34 -19.01
CA ASP A 945 41.12 -31.10 -19.68
C ASP A 945 39.91 -30.45 -20.36
N ILE A 946 39.53 -29.27 -19.89
CA ILE A 946 38.46 -28.41 -20.42
C ILE A 946 39.04 -27.02 -20.64
N ASP A 947 39.20 -26.63 -21.91
CA ASP A 947 39.72 -25.31 -22.29
C ASP A 947 38.62 -24.24 -22.24
N SER A 948 38.97 -23.08 -21.70
CA SER A 948 38.22 -21.83 -21.82
C SER A 948 38.60 -21.07 -23.09
N HIS A 949 37.58 -20.53 -23.77
CA HIS A 949 37.75 -19.72 -24.97
C HIS A 949 36.95 -18.42 -24.84
N LEU A 950 37.60 -17.29 -25.11
CA LEU A 950 36.93 -16.00 -25.27
C LEU A 950 37.07 -15.55 -26.73
N VAL A 951 35.94 -15.38 -27.41
CA VAL A 951 35.85 -14.97 -28.82
C VAL A 951 35.15 -13.63 -28.94
N GLY A 952 35.70 -12.70 -29.72
CA GLY A 952 35.08 -11.41 -30.02
C GLY A 952 34.51 -11.35 -31.43
N ASN A 953 33.67 -10.36 -31.72
CA ASN A 953 32.96 -10.23 -33.00
C ASN A 953 33.87 -9.88 -34.20
N ASN A 954 35.10 -9.40 -33.98
CA ASN A 954 36.09 -9.27 -35.06
C ASN A 954 36.80 -10.61 -35.30
N ASP A 955 36.90 -11.04 -36.57
CA ASP A 955 37.53 -12.29 -37.09
C ASP A 955 38.99 -12.60 -36.60
N ARG A 956 39.55 -11.86 -35.64
CA ARG A 956 40.90 -12.04 -35.09
C ARG A 956 40.96 -12.10 -33.56
N PHE A 957 39.88 -11.86 -32.81
CA PHE A 957 39.92 -11.96 -31.35
C PHE A 957 39.50 -13.35 -30.90
N HIS A 958 40.49 -14.17 -30.53
CA HIS A 958 40.28 -15.48 -29.93
C HIS A 958 41.42 -15.79 -28.95
N VAL A 959 41.09 -15.79 -27.65
CA VAL A 959 42.02 -16.15 -26.58
C VAL A 959 41.67 -17.52 -26.04
N TYR A 960 42.65 -18.42 -26.03
CA TYR A 960 42.56 -19.82 -25.60
C TYR A 960 43.96 -20.43 -25.44
N TYR A 961 44.09 -21.69 -25.02
CA TYR A 961 45.39 -22.31 -24.66
C TYR A 961 46.53 -22.11 -25.68
N SER A 962 46.24 -22.10 -26.99
CA SER A 962 47.26 -21.93 -28.03
C SER A 962 47.56 -20.47 -28.37
N ASN A 963 46.67 -19.54 -27.99
CA ASN A 963 46.83 -18.09 -28.14
C ASN A 963 46.41 -17.41 -26.84
N LYS A 964 47.26 -17.54 -25.81
CA LYS A 964 46.92 -17.17 -24.43
C LYS A 964 46.78 -15.67 -24.20
N GLN A 965 47.34 -14.84 -25.08
CA GLN A 965 47.34 -13.39 -24.93
C GLN A 965 46.90 -12.70 -26.20
N TYR A 966 46.09 -11.67 -26.04
CA TYR A 966 45.77 -10.73 -27.10
C TYR A 966 46.15 -9.32 -26.67
N SER A 967 46.94 -8.63 -27.50
CA SER A 967 47.36 -7.25 -27.30
C SER A 967 47.01 -6.40 -28.51
N LYS A 968 46.61 -5.15 -28.27
CA LYS A 968 46.30 -4.17 -29.30
C LYS A 968 47.06 -2.88 -29.00
N ASP A 969 47.75 -2.34 -30.00
CA ASP A 969 48.55 -1.11 -29.88
C ASP A 969 49.60 -1.13 -28.74
N GLY A 970 50.09 -2.32 -28.37
CA GLY A 970 51.07 -2.51 -27.30
C GLY A 970 50.47 -2.64 -25.89
N GLU A 971 49.15 -2.55 -25.75
CA GLU A 971 48.39 -2.75 -24.51
C GLU A 971 47.88 -4.21 -24.45
N LEU A 972 48.02 -4.87 -23.29
CA LEU A 972 47.43 -6.20 -23.06
C LEU A 972 45.92 -6.04 -22.88
N ILE A 973 45.15 -6.73 -23.71
CA ILE A 973 43.69 -6.61 -23.76
C ILE A 973 43.02 -7.80 -23.09
N CYS A 974 43.55 -9.01 -23.31
CA CYS A 974 43.02 -10.24 -22.72
C CYS A 974 44.13 -11.26 -22.51
N ASP A 975 44.05 -12.02 -21.42
CA ASP A 975 44.99 -13.05 -21.02
C ASP A 975 44.27 -14.29 -20.49
N LEU A 976 44.80 -15.47 -20.79
CA LEU A 976 44.50 -16.72 -20.11
C LEU A 976 45.55 -16.89 -19.00
N ASP A 977 45.26 -16.30 -17.82
CA ASP A 977 46.17 -16.21 -16.68
C ASP A 977 46.65 -17.60 -16.22
N VAL A 978 45.73 -18.55 -16.16
CA VAL A 978 45.96 -19.93 -15.70
C VAL A 978 45.31 -20.89 -16.67
N ASP A 979 46.08 -21.90 -17.09
CA ASP A 979 45.72 -22.96 -18.03
C ASP A 979 46.04 -24.29 -17.35
N ASP A 980 45.01 -24.95 -16.79
CA ASP A 980 45.14 -26.24 -16.12
C ASP A 980 44.66 -27.37 -17.03
N THR A 981 45.52 -28.37 -17.26
CA THR A 981 45.23 -29.46 -18.19
C THR A 981 45.04 -30.82 -17.49
N SER A 982 44.80 -30.84 -16.18
CA SER A 982 44.96 -32.03 -15.33
C SER A 982 43.83 -32.33 -14.35
N SER A 983 42.65 -31.74 -14.59
CA SER A 983 41.39 -31.82 -13.83
C SER A 983 41.26 -30.77 -12.73
N TYR A 984 40.03 -30.55 -12.27
CA TYR A 984 39.65 -29.63 -11.18
C TYR A 984 39.84 -28.13 -11.45
N GLY A 985 40.74 -27.75 -12.35
CA GLY A 985 41.11 -26.37 -12.59
C GLY A 985 41.92 -25.78 -11.44
N PRO A 986 41.99 -24.44 -11.31
CA PRO A 986 41.25 -23.48 -12.12
C PRO A 986 41.89 -23.23 -13.49
N GLU A 987 41.07 -22.94 -14.49
CA GLU A 987 41.47 -22.06 -15.59
C GLU A 987 40.95 -20.65 -15.31
N THR A 988 41.71 -19.63 -15.67
CA THR A 988 41.27 -18.24 -15.45
C THR A 988 41.55 -17.39 -16.68
N MET A 989 40.49 -16.74 -17.17
CA MET A 989 40.51 -15.81 -18.29
C MET A 989 40.26 -14.39 -17.76
N THR A 990 41.10 -13.43 -18.14
CA THR A 990 40.93 -12.01 -17.81
C THR A 990 40.90 -11.15 -19.07
N LEU A 991 39.78 -10.46 -19.29
CA LEU A 991 39.66 -9.36 -20.23
C LEU A 991 39.93 -8.05 -19.46
N TYR A 992 41.06 -7.42 -19.76
CA TYR A 992 41.46 -6.16 -19.16
C TYR A 992 40.67 -4.98 -19.72
N LYS A 993 40.40 -5.01 -21.04
CA LYS A 993 39.76 -3.91 -21.75
C LYS A 993 38.97 -4.42 -22.94
N SER A 994 37.73 -3.98 -23.08
CA SER A 994 36.87 -4.32 -24.22
C SER A 994 36.88 -3.21 -25.27
N ALA A 995 36.54 -3.55 -26.51
CA ALA A 995 36.15 -2.54 -27.48
C ALA A 995 34.69 -2.12 -27.27
N HIS A 996 34.38 -0.84 -27.52
CA HIS A 996 33.03 -0.32 -27.42
C HIS A 996 32.07 -1.06 -28.36
N ASN A 997 30.85 -1.35 -27.87
CA ASN A 997 29.79 -2.09 -28.56
C ASN A 997 30.26 -3.45 -29.11
N GLU A 998 31.09 -4.16 -28.36
CA GLU A 998 31.54 -5.52 -28.69
C GLU A 998 30.88 -6.55 -27.77
N VAL A 999 30.60 -7.72 -28.33
CA VAL A 999 30.12 -8.89 -27.60
C VAL A 999 31.24 -9.91 -27.56
N TYR A 1000 31.59 -10.36 -26.36
CA TYR A 1000 32.56 -11.43 -26.16
C TYR A 1000 31.84 -12.71 -25.75
N SER A 1001 31.96 -13.75 -26.57
CA SER A 1001 31.34 -15.05 -26.36
C SER A 1001 32.30 -15.98 -25.62
N PHE A 1002 31.86 -16.52 -24.49
CA PHE A 1002 32.66 -17.45 -23.67
C PHE A 1002 32.23 -18.90 -23.90
N TYR A 1003 33.20 -19.77 -24.22
CA TYR A 1003 32.97 -21.18 -24.47
C TYR A 1003 33.84 -22.07 -23.58
N LEU A 1004 33.30 -23.23 -23.24
CA LEU A 1004 34.06 -24.35 -22.70
C LEU A 1004 34.20 -25.45 -23.74
N HIS A 1005 35.42 -25.88 -24.01
CA HIS A 1005 35.74 -26.94 -24.95
C HIS A 1005 36.31 -28.16 -24.24
N ASN A 1006 35.68 -29.32 -24.39
CA ASN A 1006 36.23 -30.57 -23.87
C ASN A 1006 37.41 -31.01 -24.75
N TYR A 1007 38.60 -30.51 -24.44
CA TYR A 1007 39.81 -30.84 -25.20
C TYR A 1007 40.10 -32.34 -25.17
N THR A 1008 39.95 -32.98 -24.00
CA THR A 1008 40.19 -34.41 -23.81
C THR A 1008 39.39 -35.27 -24.79
N ASN A 1009 38.10 -34.94 -24.99
CA ASN A 1009 37.19 -35.70 -25.83
C ASN A 1009 36.73 -34.97 -27.09
N ARG A 1010 37.49 -33.96 -27.56
CA ARG A 1010 37.12 -33.08 -28.69
C ARG A 1010 36.70 -33.79 -29.98
N ASN A 1011 37.22 -34.98 -30.25
CA ASN A 1011 36.88 -35.77 -31.45
C ASN A 1011 35.61 -36.63 -31.29
N SER A 1012 34.98 -36.60 -30.12
CA SER A 1012 33.70 -37.30 -29.91
C SER A 1012 32.56 -36.55 -30.58
N THR A 1013 31.63 -37.30 -31.16
CA THR A 1013 30.44 -36.74 -31.82
C THR A 1013 29.15 -37.15 -31.14
N ASN A 1014 29.21 -37.84 -30.00
CA ASN A 1014 28.04 -38.32 -29.26
C ASN A 1014 28.41 -38.72 -27.82
N ASN A 1015 28.56 -37.77 -26.90
CA ASN A 1015 28.59 -38.02 -25.46
C ASN A 1015 28.18 -36.77 -24.66
N SER A 1016 27.91 -36.95 -23.37
CA SER A 1016 27.56 -35.92 -22.37
C SER A 1016 28.68 -35.71 -21.34
N ILE A 1017 29.93 -36.03 -21.69
CA ILE A 1017 31.06 -35.97 -20.74
C ILE A 1017 31.30 -34.52 -20.31
N LEU A 1018 31.19 -33.56 -21.23
CA LEU A 1018 31.34 -32.15 -20.91
C LEU A 1018 30.24 -31.68 -19.94
N SER A 1019 28.96 -31.92 -20.25
CA SER A 1019 27.84 -31.52 -19.40
C SER A 1019 27.86 -32.16 -18.00
N ASN A 1020 28.50 -33.33 -17.86
CA ASN A 1020 28.58 -34.06 -16.60
C ASN A 1020 29.92 -33.82 -15.87
N SER A 1021 30.71 -32.86 -16.32
CA SER A 1021 32.01 -32.52 -15.73
C SER A 1021 31.91 -31.79 -14.40
N GLY A 1022 30.74 -31.23 -14.06
CA GLY A 1022 30.61 -30.33 -12.90
C GLY A 1022 31.27 -28.96 -13.12
N ALA A 1023 31.51 -28.57 -14.38
CA ALA A 1023 32.10 -27.28 -14.72
C ALA A 1023 31.30 -26.11 -14.10
N THR A 1024 32.02 -25.21 -13.45
CA THR A 1024 31.50 -24.03 -12.75
C THR A 1024 32.27 -22.80 -13.20
N LEU A 1025 31.55 -21.74 -13.58
CA LEU A 1025 32.12 -20.46 -13.99
C LEU A 1025 31.82 -19.41 -12.93
N THR A 1026 32.84 -18.94 -12.22
CA THR A 1026 32.71 -17.80 -11.31
C THR A 1026 33.14 -16.52 -12.05
N ILE A 1027 32.20 -15.58 -12.18
CA ILE A 1027 32.39 -14.38 -12.99
C ILE A 1027 32.59 -13.17 -12.09
N TYR A 1028 33.63 -12.41 -12.38
CA TYR A 1028 33.92 -11.12 -11.78
C TYR A 1028 33.86 -10.02 -12.85
N VAL A 1029 33.19 -8.91 -12.53
CA VAL A 1029 33.11 -7.73 -13.41
C VAL A 1029 33.68 -6.55 -12.65
N LYS A 1030 34.65 -5.85 -13.24
CA LYS A 1030 35.41 -4.77 -12.57
C LYS A 1030 36.02 -5.20 -11.23
N GLY A 1031 36.41 -6.46 -11.14
CA GLY A 1031 36.99 -7.06 -9.94
C GLY A 1031 36.00 -7.51 -8.86
N GLU A 1032 34.71 -7.17 -8.99
CA GLU A 1032 33.67 -7.56 -8.04
C GLU A 1032 32.98 -8.85 -8.47
N TYR A 1033 32.55 -9.68 -7.51
CA TYR A 1033 31.78 -10.89 -7.81
C TYR A 1033 30.45 -10.51 -8.48
N LYS A 1034 30.16 -11.09 -9.65
CA LYS A 1034 28.91 -10.87 -10.38
C LYS A 1034 27.93 -12.02 -10.18
N GLN A 1035 28.33 -13.23 -10.56
CA GLN A 1035 27.51 -14.44 -10.45
C GLN A 1035 28.34 -15.71 -10.69
N THR A 1036 27.74 -16.86 -10.38
CA THR A 1036 28.27 -18.19 -10.70
C THR A 1036 27.32 -18.90 -11.66
N ILE A 1037 27.85 -19.45 -12.75
CA ILE A 1037 27.09 -20.24 -13.73
C ILE A 1037 27.50 -21.71 -13.60
N TYR A 1038 26.52 -22.60 -13.49
CA TYR A 1038 26.71 -24.05 -13.52
C TYR A 1038 26.39 -24.61 -14.89
N ILE A 1039 27.19 -25.57 -15.35
CA ILE A 1039 26.97 -26.23 -16.64
C ILE A 1039 25.64 -27.00 -16.66
N PRO A 1040 24.79 -26.85 -17.71
CA PRO A 1040 23.63 -27.69 -17.89
C PRO A 1040 24.05 -29.17 -18.01
N THR A 1041 23.36 -30.06 -17.29
CA THR A 1041 23.70 -31.49 -17.22
C THR A 1041 23.08 -32.31 -18.34
N ASN A 1042 23.63 -33.50 -18.58
CA ASN A 1042 23.14 -34.52 -19.53
C ASN A 1042 22.81 -33.99 -20.94
N THR A 1043 23.54 -32.98 -21.38
CA THR A 1043 23.42 -32.39 -22.70
C THR A 1043 24.59 -32.86 -23.56
N GLN A 1044 24.31 -33.36 -24.76
CA GLN A 1044 25.37 -33.90 -25.61
C GLN A 1044 26.15 -32.77 -26.31
N GLY A 1045 27.47 -32.87 -26.32
CA GLY A 1045 28.33 -31.88 -26.96
C GLY A 1045 29.77 -31.96 -26.46
N THR A 1046 30.70 -31.47 -27.26
CA THR A 1046 32.11 -31.24 -26.86
C THR A 1046 32.44 -29.76 -26.69
N LEU A 1047 31.50 -28.87 -27.03
CA LEU A 1047 31.62 -27.42 -26.88
C LEU A 1047 30.34 -26.88 -26.24
N TRP A 1048 30.49 -26.06 -25.21
CA TRP A 1048 29.39 -25.33 -24.56
C TRP A 1048 29.60 -23.83 -24.71
N HIS A 1049 28.69 -23.16 -25.39
CA HIS A 1049 28.57 -21.70 -25.39
C HIS A 1049 27.82 -21.30 -24.12
N ALA A 1050 28.55 -20.82 -23.13
CA ALA A 1050 28.00 -20.52 -21.81
C ALA A 1050 27.22 -19.20 -21.83
N PHE A 1051 27.90 -18.10 -22.17
CA PHE A 1051 27.32 -16.76 -22.13
C PHE A 1051 27.99 -15.81 -23.13
N ASN A 1052 27.32 -14.68 -23.35
CA ASN A 1052 27.84 -13.50 -24.02
C ASN A 1052 28.06 -12.37 -23.00
N TYR A 1053 29.20 -11.69 -23.06
CA TYR A 1053 29.48 -10.48 -22.31
C TYR A 1053 29.34 -9.26 -23.22
N HIS A 1054 28.47 -8.33 -22.84
CA HIS A 1054 28.21 -7.09 -23.56
C HIS A 1054 29.10 -5.98 -22.98
N SER A 1055 30.05 -5.47 -23.77
CA SER A 1055 31.08 -4.52 -23.29
C SER A 1055 30.51 -3.26 -22.63
N ASP A 1056 29.47 -2.68 -23.23
CA ASP A 1056 28.97 -1.35 -22.85
C ASP A 1056 28.07 -1.43 -21.60
N SER A 1057 27.14 -2.39 -21.57
CA SER A 1057 26.25 -2.61 -20.42
C SER A 1057 26.92 -3.40 -19.29
N GLN A 1058 28.03 -4.09 -19.58
CA GLN A 1058 28.70 -5.05 -18.68
C GLN A 1058 27.76 -6.18 -18.21
N GLU A 1059 26.74 -6.50 -19.03
CA GLU A 1059 25.78 -7.56 -18.75
C GLU A 1059 26.27 -8.91 -19.27
N ILE A 1060 25.84 -9.96 -18.57
CA ILE A 1060 26.11 -11.35 -18.92
C ILE A 1060 24.79 -11.95 -19.41
N GLU A 1061 24.73 -12.26 -20.69
CA GLU A 1061 23.59 -12.92 -21.33
C GLU A 1061 23.87 -14.43 -21.43
N LEU A 1062 23.09 -15.26 -20.74
CA LEU A 1062 23.24 -16.72 -20.80
C LEU A 1062 22.80 -17.25 -22.17
N VAL A 1063 23.61 -18.12 -22.76
CA VAL A 1063 23.34 -18.74 -24.07
C VAL A 1063 23.01 -20.22 -23.93
N ASN A 1064 23.78 -20.94 -23.12
CA ASN A 1064 23.55 -22.36 -22.81
C ASN A 1064 23.39 -23.30 -24.02
N ASN A 1065 24.19 -23.11 -25.07
CA ASN A 1065 24.11 -23.92 -26.29
C ASN A 1065 25.25 -24.95 -26.37
N PHE A 1066 24.91 -26.21 -26.64
CA PHE A 1066 25.89 -27.29 -26.81
C PHE A 1066 26.04 -27.68 -28.27
N SER A 1067 27.27 -27.90 -28.69
CA SER A 1067 27.60 -28.35 -30.04
C SER A 1067 28.83 -29.26 -30.03
N TYR A 1068 29.24 -29.72 -31.21
CA TYR A 1068 30.44 -30.51 -31.38
C TYR A 1068 31.49 -29.71 -32.13
N GLN A 1069 32.65 -29.55 -31.52
CA GLN A 1069 33.82 -28.98 -32.16
C GLN A 1069 35.04 -29.84 -31.83
N SER A 1070 35.83 -30.16 -32.86
CA SER A 1070 37.06 -30.97 -32.72
C SER A 1070 38.33 -30.13 -32.82
N SER A 1071 38.25 -28.97 -33.48
CA SER A 1071 39.36 -28.05 -33.68
C SER A 1071 39.19 -26.84 -32.75
N PRO A 1072 40.05 -26.68 -31.72
CA PRO A 1072 39.95 -25.55 -30.80
C PRO A 1072 40.05 -24.19 -31.50
N SER A 1073 40.88 -24.07 -32.54
CA SER A 1073 41.03 -22.83 -33.33
C SER A 1073 39.83 -22.46 -34.20
N ALA A 1074 38.82 -23.33 -34.32
CA ALA A 1074 37.63 -23.09 -35.12
C ALA A 1074 36.42 -22.68 -34.25
N ILE A 1075 36.59 -22.56 -32.94
CA ILE A 1075 35.54 -22.12 -32.02
C ILE A 1075 35.22 -20.65 -32.27
N GLY A 1076 33.93 -20.35 -32.49
CA GLY A 1076 33.44 -19.00 -32.77
C GLY A 1076 33.58 -18.53 -34.22
N ASN A 1077 34.03 -19.40 -35.15
CA ASN A 1077 34.11 -19.14 -36.59
C ASN A 1077 32.98 -19.79 -37.40
#